data_AF-C7YV10-F1
#
_entry.id   AF-C7YV10-F1
#
_cell.length_a   1.000
_cell.length_b   1.000
_cell.length_c   1.000
_cell.angle_alpha   90.00
_cell.angle_beta   90.00
_cell.angle_gamma   90.00
#
_symmetry.space_group_name_H-M   'P 1'
#
loop_
_entity.id
_entity.type
_entity.pdbx_description
1 polymer ?
#
loop_
_entity_poly.entity_id
_entity_poly.type
_entity_poly.pdbx_seq_one_letter_code
_entity_poly.pdbx_strand_id
1 'polypeptide(L)'
;MVGKWHMGEEVDNQPTGFDYWSVLPGQGEYWDPEFIESDGVHVNPGYVTDIITDKSLDFIKSRDKKKPFFLMCHHKAPHRSWECDDKHKDLYKDPVRLPDTFTDDYKNRARAAKIAKMRVAEDLTYQDLGLVQPDGGRRVGERVQQEKGASERKIPAPTSEEDLKALKLIDKEDGTVFRFQSSGELAEFKFQRYMQRYLRTIQSIDDSVGQLLDYMDKDEPELAKNTIVIYTSDQGFFLGEHGWFDKRFMYEESFQMPFLIRYPQEITAGSVCNDIICNVDFATTWLDFANLPIPSYMQGKSFRALLQGKTPTDWPQAAYHRYWMHNDIIHNAYAHYGIRDQRYKLIYWYNEALGIKGARPGDEEYKEWELFDCEKDPLELFNVYHENEYKDVVKHMTALLEKKMVEIGDEPRDLKPHHGLKSQSSYVLAALAGLGLAESKNSPRDRAKALLKKMTWEEKIAQMGSIRRLLRLGPEVDEENFEKRYPLQHGTIGFGPMFNWILDALPLVNEVREREIKNSRLHIPFITVTDSVNGLFIPGGTVFPSNLAMSSTFNFPLFKNITAAIREEQLSIGVNWVLSPPLDIAWEPRYGRIGELYGEDSYLTGEFGHAYVQIMQDKDKDGNIKVACTIKHFVYGESRGGVNTASQYGGINHLFNDQLRPYIRALEADPAALMVSYASVDLIPMSMNEYMIQDILRGKLGFEGVVMSDAGSISNMYTQSRVATSYADAGLQALKAGLQMELSPGNPAVFPNLVNSTKDKQVAKLIDEAALNLLTIKFATGLFDNDIPDVEIANKTLRQPAHLELAREACREGIVLLKNDGILPQTPKKVALLGPFGELLNFGSYAAINASNPKWGESLHASLKSALGEKNVKFVPAVDLLDTADDSGIADAVTAAKEAGFAVLMLGSLSAPMEDPLFKKRTDGEFFAHADLGLPGLQQQLLDAVLDAKVPTVLILTGGQPFVLNNSTLRSNAIIHSLLGGEFSNSALVEVITGKVNPSGKLTVSMPQLDGAVPAFYDYLPSDDAGGSQDRLGFHSAYQWPVLQKASPMPFGFGLSYTTFDISTPTAEYKNGEVHIRVTVKNTGKVAGKEVVQVYHRPNTSVGLEFPVRRLVRFDKVDLQAGESKDVEFSILNKDLGYYVNAKLVVREGLYNFWAGSSSRVEDLKGVNVTVTL
;
A
#
# COMPACT_ATOMS: atom_id res chain seq x y z
N MET A 1 9.01 -22.33 38.23
CA MET A 1 9.72 -21.03 38.37
C MET A 1 9.41 -20.47 39.75
N VAL A 2 10.41 -19.97 40.47
CA VAL A 2 10.24 -19.47 41.84
C VAL A 2 10.87 -18.08 41.97
N GLY A 3 10.11 -17.13 42.53
CA GLY A 3 10.57 -15.79 42.86
C GLY A 3 10.12 -14.71 41.88
N LYS A 4 11.03 -13.85 41.42
CA LYS A 4 10.68 -12.64 40.67
C LYS A 4 10.05 -12.93 39.29
N TRP A 5 8.94 -12.26 39.00
CA TRP A 5 8.21 -12.33 37.73
C TRP A 5 7.77 -10.93 37.27
N HIS A 6 8.41 -10.41 36.22
CA HIS A 6 8.25 -9.02 35.77
C HIS A 6 7.40 -8.83 34.51
N MET A 7 6.51 -9.79 34.24
CA MET A 7 5.58 -9.72 33.10
C MET A 7 4.19 -9.19 33.48
N GLY A 8 3.96 -8.89 34.77
CA GLY A 8 2.69 -8.41 35.31
C GLY A 8 2.05 -9.38 36.30
N GLU A 9 1.07 -8.89 37.06
CA GLU A 9 0.41 -9.63 38.17
C GLU A 9 -1.04 -10.04 37.85
N GLU A 10 -1.61 -9.48 36.77
CA GLU A 10 -2.93 -9.83 36.28
C GLU A 10 -2.98 -11.28 35.79
N VAL A 11 -4.17 -11.88 35.78
CA VAL A 11 -4.39 -13.29 35.40
C VAL A 11 -3.75 -13.62 34.05
N ASP A 12 -3.89 -12.75 33.06
CA ASP A 12 -3.35 -12.96 31.70
C ASP A 12 -1.81 -12.89 31.63
N ASN A 13 -1.17 -12.36 32.68
CA ASN A 13 0.28 -12.18 32.76
C ASN A 13 0.95 -13.23 33.66
N GLN A 14 0.20 -14.16 34.25
CA GLN A 14 0.78 -15.20 35.11
C GLN A 14 1.74 -16.12 34.34
N PRO A 15 2.71 -16.76 35.01
CA PRO A 15 3.66 -17.66 34.35
C PRO A 15 2.97 -18.76 33.54
N THR A 16 3.21 -18.79 32.23
CA THR A 16 2.67 -19.80 31.32
C THR A 16 3.74 -20.82 30.93
N GLY A 17 3.35 -22.08 30.73
CA GLY A 17 4.27 -23.15 30.31
C GLY A 17 5.12 -23.77 31.43
N PHE A 18 4.89 -23.41 32.70
CA PHE A 18 5.53 -24.04 33.86
C PHE A 18 4.56 -24.99 34.59
N ASP A 19 5.04 -26.18 34.93
CA ASP A 19 4.28 -27.15 35.76
C ASP A 19 4.07 -26.66 37.20
N TYR A 20 4.95 -25.77 37.68
CA TYR A 20 4.91 -25.16 39.00
C TYR A 20 5.45 -23.72 38.95
N TRP A 21 4.74 -22.78 39.56
CA TRP A 21 5.23 -21.44 39.79
C TRP A 21 4.77 -20.84 41.12
N SER A 22 5.64 -20.04 41.73
CA SER A 22 5.37 -19.27 42.94
C SER A 22 6.15 -17.96 42.84
N VAL A 23 5.44 -16.84 42.65
CA VAL A 23 6.06 -15.58 42.21
C VAL A 23 5.79 -14.40 43.12
N LEU A 24 6.74 -13.48 43.20
CA LEU A 24 6.59 -12.26 43.99
C LEU A 24 5.73 -11.21 43.24
N PRO A 25 4.80 -10.50 43.91
CA PRO A 25 4.19 -9.29 43.35
C PRO A 25 5.24 -8.18 43.23
N GLY A 26 5.25 -7.48 42.10
CA GLY A 26 6.19 -6.39 41.82
C GLY A 26 7.65 -6.80 41.99
N GLN A 27 8.34 -6.17 42.94
CA GLN A 27 9.72 -6.52 43.32
C GLN A 27 9.79 -7.50 44.51
N GLY A 28 8.66 -7.83 45.14
CA GLY A 28 8.53 -8.53 46.41
C GLY A 28 8.97 -7.71 47.63
N GLU A 29 8.73 -8.24 48.82
CA GLU A 29 9.27 -7.71 50.08
C GLU A 29 10.45 -8.54 50.57
N TYR A 30 11.33 -7.96 51.40
CA TYR A 30 12.46 -8.72 51.97
C TYR A 30 12.05 -9.64 53.11
N TRP A 31 11.07 -9.22 53.90
CA TRP A 31 10.58 -9.91 55.09
C TRP A 31 9.09 -10.21 54.94
N ASP A 32 8.72 -11.43 55.30
CA ASP A 32 7.35 -11.95 55.24
C ASP A 32 6.66 -11.72 53.86
N PRO A 33 7.33 -12.06 52.73
CA PRO A 33 6.83 -11.76 51.40
C PRO A 33 5.51 -12.45 51.04
N GLU A 34 4.68 -11.73 50.29
CA GLU A 34 3.59 -12.32 49.52
C GLU A 34 4.13 -13.07 48.29
N PHE A 35 3.53 -14.22 48.00
CA PHE A 35 3.71 -14.96 46.77
C PHE A 35 2.36 -15.19 46.10
N ILE A 36 2.30 -14.94 44.79
CA ILE A 36 1.19 -15.31 43.92
C ILE A 36 1.48 -16.74 43.43
N GLU A 37 0.50 -17.62 43.61
CA GLU A 37 0.52 -19.01 43.19
C GLU A 37 -0.79 -19.35 42.45
N SER A 38 -0.89 -20.53 41.84
CA SER A 38 -2.05 -20.92 41.02
C SER A 38 -3.38 -20.95 41.79
N ASP A 39 -3.33 -21.06 43.11
CA ASP A 39 -4.50 -21.13 44.01
C ASP A 39 -4.75 -19.83 44.79
N GLY A 40 -3.92 -18.80 44.63
CA GLY A 40 -4.10 -17.50 45.26
C GLY A 40 -2.82 -16.82 45.74
N VAL A 41 -2.98 -15.81 46.60
CA VAL A 41 -1.87 -15.06 47.22
C VAL A 41 -1.62 -15.60 48.63
N HIS A 42 -0.35 -15.88 48.94
CA HIS A 42 0.08 -16.45 50.22
C HIS A 42 1.21 -15.63 50.83
N VAL A 43 1.07 -15.24 52.10
CA VAL A 43 2.13 -14.61 52.88
C VAL A 43 3.02 -15.70 53.48
N ASN A 44 4.32 -15.64 53.22
CA ASN A 44 5.29 -16.63 53.68
C ASN A 44 6.23 -15.98 54.72
N PRO A 45 6.12 -16.30 56.02
CA PRO A 45 6.98 -15.70 57.03
C PRO A 45 8.46 -16.03 56.85
N GLY A 46 9.34 -15.05 57.05
CA GLY A 46 10.79 -15.20 56.97
C GLY A 46 11.45 -14.32 55.90
N TYR A 47 12.73 -14.62 55.61
CA TYR A 47 13.53 -13.86 54.64
C TYR A 47 13.33 -14.39 53.22
N VAL A 48 13.02 -13.49 52.27
CA VAL A 48 12.59 -13.85 50.90
C VAL A 48 13.59 -14.72 50.15
N THR A 49 14.89 -14.50 50.32
CA THR A 49 15.93 -15.28 49.63
C THR A 49 15.95 -16.72 50.11
N ASP A 50 15.83 -16.95 51.42
CA ASP A 50 15.77 -18.29 52.01
C ASP A 50 14.50 -19.01 51.55
N ILE A 51 13.34 -18.34 51.56
CA ILE A 51 12.05 -18.91 51.12
C ILE A 51 12.09 -19.33 49.64
N ILE A 52 12.66 -18.50 48.76
CA ILE A 52 12.81 -18.84 47.33
C ILE A 52 13.73 -20.06 47.15
N THR A 53 14.79 -20.14 47.96
CA THR A 53 15.74 -21.27 47.96
C THR A 53 15.05 -22.55 48.39
N ASP A 54 14.30 -22.51 49.48
CA ASP A 54 13.57 -23.66 50.03
C ASP A 54 12.51 -24.17 49.04
N LYS A 55 11.67 -23.28 48.49
CA LYS A 55 10.68 -23.64 47.46
C LYS A 55 11.34 -24.24 46.21
N SER A 56 12.51 -23.74 45.83
CA SER A 56 13.30 -24.28 44.70
C SER A 56 13.86 -25.67 45.00
N LEU A 57 14.42 -25.89 46.19
CA LEU A 57 14.90 -27.19 46.64
C LEU A 57 13.75 -28.20 46.75
N ASP A 58 12.60 -27.78 47.25
CA ASP A 58 11.41 -28.62 47.37
C ASP A 58 10.85 -29.04 46.01
N PHE A 59 10.87 -28.13 45.03
CA PHE A 59 10.58 -28.50 43.63
C PHE A 59 11.55 -29.56 43.12
N ILE A 60 12.86 -29.38 43.32
CA ILE A 60 13.85 -30.39 42.90
C ILE A 60 13.56 -31.72 43.61
N LYS A 61 13.37 -31.73 44.93
CA LYS A 61 13.12 -32.96 45.72
C LYS A 61 11.85 -33.70 45.28
N SER A 62 10.80 -32.98 44.91
CA SER A 62 9.48 -33.53 44.58
C SER A 62 9.27 -33.85 43.08
N ARG A 63 10.23 -33.50 42.21
CA ARG A 63 10.13 -33.70 40.76
C ARG A 63 9.96 -35.18 40.36
N ASP A 64 9.37 -35.39 39.19
CA ASP A 64 9.38 -36.70 38.53
C ASP A 64 10.81 -37.04 38.06
N LYS A 65 11.49 -37.93 38.79
CA LYS A 65 12.88 -38.35 38.50
C LYS A 65 13.05 -39.04 37.15
N LYS A 66 11.97 -39.38 36.43
CA LYS A 66 12.02 -39.98 35.09
C LYS A 66 11.97 -38.96 33.95
N LYS A 67 11.75 -37.68 34.24
CA LYS A 67 11.63 -36.61 33.25
C LYS A 67 12.76 -35.58 33.41
N PRO A 68 13.17 -34.90 32.33
CA PRO A 68 13.98 -33.69 32.47
C PRO A 68 13.20 -32.62 33.23
N PHE A 69 13.92 -31.68 33.85
CA PHE A 69 13.31 -30.54 34.55
C PHE A 69 13.97 -29.24 34.12
N PHE A 70 13.25 -28.14 34.30
CA PHE A 70 13.76 -26.79 34.12
C PHE A 70 13.33 -25.94 35.33
N LEU A 71 14.30 -25.30 35.99
CA LEU A 71 14.08 -24.49 37.18
C LEU A 71 14.68 -23.10 36.97
N MET A 72 13.85 -22.09 37.17
CA MET A 72 14.26 -20.69 37.31
C MET A 72 14.11 -20.30 38.78
N CYS A 73 15.22 -19.92 39.42
CA CYS A 73 15.31 -19.41 40.78
C CYS A 73 15.68 -17.92 40.71
N HIS A 74 14.68 -17.04 40.85
CA HIS A 74 14.85 -15.61 40.63
C HIS A 74 14.70 -14.84 41.95
N HIS A 75 15.79 -14.43 42.56
CA HIS A 75 15.75 -13.72 43.84
C HIS A 75 15.25 -12.26 43.72
N LYS A 76 14.66 -11.74 44.80
CA LYS A 76 14.43 -10.29 44.98
C LYS A 76 15.74 -9.54 45.14
N ALA A 77 16.62 -10.07 45.98
CA ALA A 77 17.93 -9.50 46.24
C ALA A 77 18.74 -9.38 44.94
N PRO A 78 19.49 -8.28 44.72
CA PRO A 78 19.69 -7.15 45.61
C PRO A 78 18.82 -5.93 45.23
N HIS A 79 17.54 -6.08 44.90
CA HIS A 79 16.73 -4.88 44.59
C HIS A 79 16.61 -3.97 45.83
N ARG A 80 16.52 -2.66 45.63
CA ARG A 80 16.25 -1.68 46.71
C ARG A 80 15.06 -2.12 47.57
N SER A 81 15.10 -1.96 48.90
CA SER A 81 16.00 -1.11 49.71
C SER A 81 17.16 -1.82 50.45
N TRP A 82 17.66 -2.94 49.90
CA TRP A 82 18.85 -3.68 50.43
C TRP A 82 18.76 -4.01 51.92
N GLU A 83 17.67 -4.66 52.31
CA GLU A 83 17.51 -5.15 53.67
C GLU A 83 18.15 -6.54 53.74
N CYS A 84 19.26 -6.65 54.48
CA CYS A 84 19.95 -7.93 54.64
C CYS A 84 19.23 -8.83 55.65
N ASP A 85 19.47 -10.13 55.52
CA ASP A 85 19.14 -11.10 56.56
C ASP A 85 19.85 -10.72 57.88
N ASP A 86 19.20 -10.98 59.01
CA ASP A 86 19.74 -10.76 60.34
C ASP A 86 21.10 -11.45 60.53
N LYS A 87 21.29 -12.63 59.93
CA LYS A 87 22.54 -13.41 60.04
C LYS A 87 23.73 -12.72 59.35
N HIS A 88 23.49 -11.73 58.49
CA HIS A 88 24.53 -11.03 57.71
C HIS A 88 24.80 -9.59 58.18
N LYS A 89 24.05 -9.07 59.16
CA LYS A 89 24.14 -7.67 59.63
C LYS A 89 25.55 -7.23 60.02
N ASP A 90 26.35 -8.14 60.55
CA ASP A 90 27.70 -7.86 61.04
C ASP A 90 28.81 -7.98 59.98
N LEU A 91 28.48 -8.29 58.72
CA LEU A 91 29.46 -8.39 57.64
C LEU A 91 29.83 -7.03 57.03
N TYR A 92 30.97 -6.97 56.33
CA TYR A 92 31.42 -5.79 55.59
C TYR A 92 31.48 -4.49 56.43
N LYS A 93 32.06 -4.56 57.64
CA LYS A 93 32.19 -3.40 58.54
C LYS A 93 33.31 -2.43 58.12
N ASP A 94 34.30 -2.93 57.41
CA ASP A 94 35.39 -2.11 56.89
C ASP A 94 34.91 -1.20 55.76
N PRO A 95 35.52 -0.02 55.57
CA PRO A 95 35.20 0.85 54.44
C PRO A 95 35.41 0.16 53.10
N VAL A 96 34.40 0.23 52.23
CA VAL A 96 34.47 -0.23 50.84
C VAL A 96 35.28 0.80 50.03
N ARG A 97 36.18 0.32 49.16
CA ARG A 97 36.97 1.22 48.30
C ARG A 97 36.03 2.03 47.39
N LEU A 98 36.21 3.35 47.37
CA LEU A 98 35.53 4.20 46.39
C LEU A 98 36.07 3.92 44.99
N PRO A 99 35.19 3.82 43.97
CA PRO A 99 35.62 3.78 42.58
C PRO A 99 36.42 5.03 42.21
N ASP A 100 37.42 4.86 41.34
CA ASP A 100 38.28 5.96 40.89
C ASP A 100 37.46 7.05 40.16
N THR A 101 36.30 6.69 39.62
CA THR A 101 35.33 7.56 38.94
C THR A 101 34.21 8.06 39.86
N PHE A 102 34.27 7.89 41.18
CA PHE A 102 33.14 8.25 42.07
C PHE A 102 32.78 9.75 42.02
N THR A 103 33.77 10.61 41.77
CA THR A 103 33.63 12.08 41.72
C THR A 103 33.59 12.64 40.31
N ASP A 104 33.13 11.82 39.35
CA ASP A 104 33.01 12.20 37.94
C ASP A 104 32.19 13.48 37.73
N ASP A 105 32.66 14.35 36.84
CA ASP A 105 31.99 15.62 36.50
C ASP A 105 31.22 15.57 35.18
N TYR A 106 31.30 14.45 34.44
CA TYR A 106 30.65 14.17 33.17
C TYR A 106 30.97 15.16 32.04
N LYS A 107 31.99 16.03 32.16
CA LYS A 107 32.19 17.14 31.21
C LYS A 107 32.57 16.72 29.78
N ASN A 108 33.10 15.51 29.63
CA ASN A 108 33.61 14.97 28.37
C ASN A 108 32.67 13.90 27.76
N ARG A 109 31.40 13.90 28.17
CA ARG A 109 30.39 12.91 27.77
C ARG A 109 29.09 13.58 27.37
N ALA A 110 28.18 12.76 26.86
CA ALA A 110 26.84 13.17 26.50
C ALA A 110 26.10 13.82 27.68
N ARG A 111 25.21 14.75 27.35
CA ARG A 111 24.29 15.41 28.28
C ARG A 111 23.54 14.40 29.14
N ALA A 112 23.16 13.25 28.57
CA ALA A 112 22.49 12.16 29.26
C ALA A 112 23.17 11.74 30.56
N ALA A 113 24.51 11.65 30.57
CA ALA A 113 25.28 11.33 31.78
C ALA A 113 25.10 12.40 32.87
N LYS A 114 25.11 13.68 32.49
CA LYS A 114 25.03 14.79 33.44
C LYS A 114 23.63 14.99 34.06
N ILE A 115 22.57 14.56 33.40
CA ILE A 115 21.19 14.84 33.82
C ILE A 115 20.51 13.69 34.56
N ALA A 116 21.13 12.51 34.58
CA ALA A 116 20.57 11.32 35.22
C ALA A 116 20.39 11.52 36.73
N LYS A 117 19.25 11.06 37.25
CA LYS A 117 18.83 11.09 38.65
C LYS A 117 19.03 9.72 39.32
N MET A 118 20.26 9.24 39.28
CA MET A 118 20.66 7.96 39.85
C MET A 118 22.00 8.05 40.59
N ARG A 119 22.28 9.21 41.20
CA ARG A 119 23.56 9.51 41.86
C ARG A 119 23.55 9.16 43.32
N VAL A 120 24.58 8.46 43.79
CA VAL A 120 24.75 8.10 45.20
C VAL A 120 24.70 9.34 46.10
N ALA A 121 25.31 10.45 45.66
CA ALA A 121 25.35 11.70 46.41
C ALA A 121 23.99 12.40 46.54
N GLU A 122 23.08 12.24 45.57
CA GLU A 122 21.89 13.09 45.42
C GLU A 122 20.56 12.32 45.52
N ASP A 123 20.51 11.08 45.02
CA ASP A 123 19.24 10.40 44.70
C ASP A 123 18.86 9.25 45.64
N LEU A 124 19.76 8.81 46.54
CA LEU A 124 19.45 7.79 47.54
C LEU A 124 18.46 8.28 48.61
N THR A 125 17.57 7.40 49.05
CA THR A 125 16.54 7.67 50.06
C THR A 125 17.02 7.33 51.46
N TYR A 126 16.28 7.79 52.47
CA TYR A 126 16.52 7.38 53.86
C TYR A 126 16.38 5.86 54.03
N GLN A 127 15.41 5.26 53.36
CA GLN A 127 15.15 3.82 53.46
C GLN A 127 16.26 2.99 52.84
N ASP A 128 16.78 3.38 51.68
CA ASP A 128 17.91 2.71 51.02
C ASP A 128 19.10 2.53 51.95
N LEU A 129 19.39 3.56 52.74
CA LEU A 129 20.55 3.61 53.63
C LEU A 129 20.27 3.10 55.04
N GLY A 130 19.04 2.61 55.31
CA GLY A 130 18.63 2.16 56.64
C GLY A 130 18.67 3.29 57.67
N LEU A 131 18.20 4.49 57.28
CA LEU A 131 18.18 5.68 58.12
C LEU A 131 16.75 6.07 58.49
N VAL A 132 16.59 6.75 59.63
CA VAL A 132 15.31 7.31 60.04
C VAL A 132 14.94 8.51 59.17
N GLN A 133 13.81 8.43 58.47
CA GLN A 133 13.22 9.57 57.78
C GLN A 133 12.50 10.50 58.78
N PRO A 134 12.86 11.79 58.90
CA PRO A 134 12.15 12.72 59.78
C PRO A 134 10.79 13.16 59.22
N ASP A 135 9.86 13.54 60.10
CA ASP A 135 8.58 14.14 59.70
C ASP A 135 8.79 15.52 59.03
N GLY A 136 8.26 15.71 57.82
CA GLY A 136 8.36 16.99 57.14
C GLY A 136 7.96 17.02 55.65
N GLY A 137 7.95 18.25 55.11
CA GLY A 137 7.73 18.55 53.69
C GLY A 137 9.03 18.52 52.87
N ARG A 138 9.20 19.42 51.88
CA ARG A 138 10.42 19.48 51.05
C ARG A 138 11.74 19.63 51.84
N ARG A 139 11.71 20.10 53.10
CA ARG A 139 12.88 20.27 53.98
C ARG A 139 13.60 18.98 54.34
N VAL A 140 12.90 17.84 54.32
CA VAL A 140 13.49 16.52 54.56
C VAL A 140 13.89 15.82 53.27
N GLY A 141 13.82 16.53 52.13
CA GLY A 141 14.20 16.02 50.81
C GLY A 141 13.04 15.87 49.84
N GLU A 142 13.38 15.65 48.57
CA GLU A 142 12.41 15.45 47.49
C GLU A 142 11.62 14.15 47.72
N ARG A 143 10.30 14.19 47.54
CA ARG A 143 9.44 13.01 47.66
C ARG A 143 9.61 12.12 46.43
N VAL A 144 9.74 10.81 46.63
CA VAL A 144 9.73 9.82 45.56
C VAL A 144 8.30 9.73 45.00
N GLN A 145 8.13 9.92 43.69
CA GLN A 145 6.81 10.03 43.04
C GLN A 145 6.33 8.72 42.38
N GLN A 146 7.03 7.61 42.60
CA GLN A 146 6.89 6.36 41.85
C GLN A 146 5.54 5.65 42.07
N GLU A 147 4.96 5.73 43.27
CA GLU A 147 3.77 4.97 43.63
C GLU A 147 2.71 5.85 44.31
N LYS A 148 1.44 5.55 44.02
CA LYS A 148 0.29 6.27 44.55
C LYS A 148 0.17 6.00 46.06
N GLY A 149 0.76 6.88 46.87
CA GLY A 149 0.74 6.76 48.33
C GLY A 149 2.12 6.75 48.98
N ALA A 150 3.21 6.58 48.21
CA ALA A 150 4.58 6.51 48.75
C ALA A 150 4.95 7.77 49.56
N SER A 151 5.45 7.61 50.77
CA SER A 151 5.87 8.70 51.67
C SER A 151 7.38 8.88 51.74
N GLU A 152 8.14 8.03 51.03
CA GLU A 152 9.59 8.04 50.99
C GLU A 152 10.18 9.30 50.36
N ARG A 153 11.37 9.68 50.83
CA ARG A 153 12.09 10.87 50.40
C ARG A 153 13.57 10.60 50.17
N LYS A 154 14.12 11.28 49.18
CA LYS A 154 15.57 11.38 48.96
C LYS A 154 16.22 12.07 50.15
N ILE A 155 17.43 11.67 50.50
CA ILE A 155 18.23 12.42 51.48
C ILE A 155 18.67 13.72 50.81
N PRO A 156 18.39 14.91 51.39
CA PRO A 156 18.79 16.18 50.81
C PRO A 156 20.26 16.21 50.40
N ALA A 157 20.55 16.87 49.28
CA ALA A 157 21.89 17.26 48.86
C ALA A 157 22.07 18.76 49.14
N PRO A 158 22.68 19.16 50.27
CA PRO A 158 22.77 20.56 50.67
C PRO A 158 23.61 21.38 49.68
N THR A 159 23.09 22.52 49.23
CA THR A 159 23.81 23.46 48.33
C THR A 159 24.49 24.60 49.07
N SER A 160 24.31 24.70 50.40
CA SER A 160 24.93 25.70 51.27
C SER A 160 25.55 25.04 52.50
N GLU A 161 26.59 25.68 53.08
CA GLU A 161 27.19 25.19 54.33
C GLU A 161 26.20 25.18 55.51
N GLU A 162 25.24 26.11 55.51
CA GLU A 162 24.23 26.21 56.56
C GLU A 162 23.29 25.00 56.55
N ASP A 163 22.80 24.63 55.37
CA ASP A 163 21.95 23.45 55.18
C ASP A 163 22.69 22.14 55.51
N LEU A 164 23.99 22.06 55.20
CA LEU A 164 24.82 20.90 55.52
C LEU A 164 24.99 20.73 57.04
N LYS A 165 25.31 21.82 57.75
CA LYS A 165 25.47 21.80 59.22
C LYS A 165 24.15 21.49 59.94
N ALA A 166 23.02 21.85 59.34
CA ALA A 166 21.68 21.53 59.85
C ALA A 166 21.27 20.07 59.61
N LEU A 167 21.81 19.40 58.58
CA LEU A 167 21.52 18.01 58.27
C LEU A 167 22.08 17.08 59.37
N LYS A 168 21.21 16.22 59.89
CA LYS A 168 21.59 15.09 60.75
C LYS A 168 20.95 13.82 60.19
N LEU A 169 21.73 12.75 60.09
CA LEU A 169 21.23 11.43 59.70
C LEU A 169 21.27 10.52 60.92
N ILE A 170 20.25 9.68 61.09
CA ILE A 170 20.10 8.82 62.26
C ILE A 170 19.95 7.38 61.78
N ASP A 171 20.77 6.48 62.32
CA ASP A 171 20.68 5.04 62.05
C ASP A 171 19.33 4.48 62.54
N LYS A 172 18.66 3.66 61.72
CA LYS A 172 17.35 3.08 62.05
C LYS A 172 17.46 1.96 63.09
N GLU A 173 18.61 1.29 63.21
CA GLU A 173 18.79 0.13 64.07
C GLU A 173 19.25 0.52 65.47
N ASP A 174 20.26 1.40 65.59
CA ASP A 174 20.88 1.74 66.89
C ASP A 174 20.73 3.21 67.32
N GLY A 175 20.18 4.08 66.45
CA GLY A 175 19.97 5.49 66.73
C GLY A 175 21.23 6.37 66.67
N THR A 176 22.35 5.86 66.15
CA THR A 176 23.59 6.64 65.96
C THR A 176 23.33 7.88 65.09
N VAL A 177 23.83 9.05 65.54
CA VAL A 177 23.64 10.34 64.85
C VAL A 177 24.90 10.73 64.08
N PHE A 178 24.77 10.91 62.76
CA PHE A 178 25.84 11.33 61.85
C PHE A 178 25.71 12.80 61.46
N ARG A 179 26.86 13.47 61.34
CA ARG A 179 27.02 14.88 60.95
C ARG A 179 28.23 15.02 60.04
N PHE A 180 28.21 16.00 59.14
CA PHE A 180 29.19 16.14 58.07
C PHE A 180 29.75 17.56 58.00
N GLN A 181 31.03 17.69 57.69
CA GLN A 181 31.74 18.97 57.52
C GLN A 181 31.81 19.42 56.06
N SER A 182 31.68 18.50 55.10
CA SER A 182 31.66 18.80 53.66
C SER A 182 30.63 17.96 52.90
N SER A 183 30.23 18.41 51.71
CA SER A 183 29.37 17.63 50.81
C SER A 183 30.04 16.34 50.33
N GLY A 184 31.37 16.33 50.17
CA GLY A 184 32.15 15.14 49.84
C GLY A 184 32.07 14.07 50.93
N GLU A 185 32.19 14.46 52.20
CA GLU A 185 32.05 13.55 53.34
C GLU A 185 30.64 12.94 53.42
N LEU A 186 29.60 13.73 53.12
CA LEU A 186 28.23 13.23 53.03
C LEU A 186 28.07 12.22 51.86
N ALA A 187 28.64 12.51 50.69
CA ALA A 187 28.57 11.62 49.54
C ALA A 187 29.29 10.28 49.79
N GLU A 188 30.48 10.33 50.38
CA GLU A 188 31.23 9.14 50.80
C GLU A 188 30.47 8.33 51.85
N PHE A 189 29.87 8.99 52.85
CA PHE A 189 29.03 8.30 53.84
C PHE A 189 27.85 7.58 53.18
N LYS A 190 27.15 8.22 52.23
CA LYS A 190 26.05 7.60 51.48
C LYS A 190 26.55 6.38 50.70
N PHE A 191 27.70 6.48 50.04
CA PHE A 191 28.34 5.37 49.32
C PHE A 191 28.68 4.19 50.25
N GLN A 192 29.35 4.45 51.37
CA GLN A 192 29.74 3.40 52.32
C GLN A 192 28.52 2.64 52.82
N ARG A 193 27.47 3.35 53.24
CA ARG A 193 26.24 2.68 53.70
C ARG A 193 25.53 1.91 52.61
N TYR A 194 25.43 2.49 51.41
CA TYR A 194 24.84 1.82 50.26
C TYR A 194 25.57 0.50 49.98
N MET A 195 26.89 0.55 49.81
CA MET A 195 27.67 -0.63 49.44
C MET A 195 27.72 -1.69 50.53
N GLN A 196 27.84 -1.29 51.80
CA GLN A 196 27.80 -2.25 52.91
C GLN A 196 26.45 -2.97 52.98
N ARG A 197 25.33 -2.25 52.81
CA ARG A 197 23.99 -2.86 52.79
C ARG A 197 23.81 -3.76 51.57
N TYR A 198 24.20 -3.29 50.38
CA TYR A 198 24.17 -4.06 49.15
C TYR A 198 24.93 -5.40 49.30
N LEU A 199 26.19 -5.35 49.76
CA LEU A 199 27.04 -6.54 49.91
C LEU A 199 26.50 -7.53 50.95
N ARG A 200 25.90 -7.05 52.05
CA ARG A 200 25.22 -7.92 53.03
C ARG A 200 24.02 -8.64 52.43
N THR A 201 23.25 -7.97 51.57
CA THR A 201 22.15 -8.60 50.83
C THR A 201 22.65 -9.61 49.79
N ILE A 202 23.77 -9.32 49.11
CA ILE A 202 24.41 -10.26 48.17
C ILE A 202 24.88 -11.54 48.88
N GLN A 203 25.35 -11.46 50.13
CA GLN A 203 25.75 -12.65 50.89
C GLN A 203 24.61 -13.69 50.97
N SER A 204 23.35 -13.27 51.06
CA SER A 204 22.22 -14.20 51.06
C SER A 204 22.04 -14.92 49.71
N ILE A 205 22.41 -14.27 48.60
CA ILE A 205 22.45 -14.92 47.27
C ILE A 205 23.56 -15.97 47.23
N ASP A 206 24.75 -15.65 47.76
CA ASP A 206 25.86 -16.61 47.84
C ASP A 206 25.49 -17.84 48.68
N ASP A 207 24.86 -17.63 49.84
CA ASP A 207 24.38 -18.71 50.70
C ASP A 207 23.32 -19.58 49.98
N SER A 208 22.37 -18.95 49.26
CA SER A 208 21.34 -19.64 48.46
C SER A 208 21.93 -20.49 47.34
N VAL A 209 22.81 -19.92 46.52
CA VAL A 209 23.49 -20.63 45.43
C VAL A 209 24.32 -21.77 45.99
N GLY A 210 25.04 -21.52 47.09
CA GLY A 210 25.79 -22.53 47.82
C GLY A 210 24.92 -23.71 48.24
N GLN A 211 23.75 -23.46 48.83
CA GLN A 211 22.81 -24.50 49.26
C GLN A 211 22.26 -25.32 48.08
N LEU A 212 21.87 -24.66 46.98
CA LEU A 212 21.37 -25.36 45.78
C LEU A 212 22.44 -26.25 45.15
N LEU A 213 23.67 -25.74 45.02
CA LEU A 213 24.80 -26.49 44.48
C LEU A 213 25.22 -27.63 45.40
N ASP A 214 25.29 -27.39 46.71
CA ASP A 214 25.63 -28.40 47.72
C ASP A 214 24.62 -29.56 47.70
N TYR A 215 23.31 -29.26 47.62
CA TYR A 215 22.29 -30.30 47.50
C TYR A 215 22.49 -31.16 46.24
N MET A 216 22.74 -30.53 45.08
CA MET A 216 23.00 -31.27 43.85
C MET A 216 24.28 -32.10 43.92
N ASP A 217 25.36 -31.56 44.47
CA ASP A 217 26.67 -32.21 44.45
C ASP A 217 26.82 -33.28 45.54
N LYS A 218 26.21 -33.09 46.72
CA LYS A 218 26.33 -34.00 47.87
C LYS A 218 25.18 -35.00 47.94
N ASP A 219 23.94 -34.56 47.73
CA ASP A 219 22.75 -35.39 47.95
C ASP A 219 22.26 -36.09 46.66
N GLU A 220 22.47 -35.50 45.48
CA GLU A 220 22.06 -36.06 44.17
C GLU A 220 23.21 -36.01 43.12
N PRO A 221 24.40 -36.60 43.38
CA PRO A 221 25.61 -36.40 42.55
C PRO A 221 25.48 -36.84 41.08
N GLU A 222 24.62 -37.82 40.77
CA GLU A 222 24.34 -38.22 39.39
C GLU A 222 23.48 -37.18 38.65
N LEU A 223 22.63 -36.45 39.38
CA LEU A 223 21.89 -35.31 38.84
C LEU A 223 22.83 -34.15 38.50
N ALA A 224 23.84 -33.89 39.35
CA ALA A 224 24.82 -32.84 39.14
C ALA A 224 25.64 -33.04 37.84
N LYS A 225 25.95 -34.30 37.49
CA LYS A 225 26.65 -34.62 36.24
C LYS A 225 25.81 -34.38 34.99
N ASN A 226 24.48 -34.37 35.12
CA ASN A 226 23.56 -34.30 33.98
C ASN A 226 22.64 -33.06 34.00
N THR A 227 23.01 -32.05 34.78
CA THR A 227 22.26 -30.78 34.84
C THR A 227 23.18 -29.65 34.42
N ILE A 228 22.68 -28.77 33.56
CA ILE A 228 23.31 -27.50 33.25
C ILE A 228 22.90 -26.52 34.33
N VAL A 229 23.87 -25.95 35.05
CA VAL A 229 23.62 -24.88 36.03
C VAL A 229 24.16 -23.57 35.48
N ILE A 230 23.32 -22.54 35.45
CA ILE A 230 23.65 -21.20 34.96
C ILE A 230 23.42 -20.21 36.09
N TYR A 231 24.43 -19.39 36.38
CA TYR A 231 24.31 -18.21 37.22
C TYR A 231 24.49 -16.97 36.33
N THR A 232 23.45 -16.14 36.29
CA THR A 232 23.42 -14.90 35.51
C THR A 232 22.56 -13.85 36.20
N SER A 233 22.76 -12.60 35.82
CA SER A 233 21.89 -11.47 36.20
C SER A 233 20.89 -11.14 35.06
N ASP A 234 20.06 -10.12 35.23
CA ASP A 234 19.26 -9.49 34.18
C ASP A 234 20.01 -8.36 33.45
N GLN A 235 20.88 -7.63 34.15
CA GLN A 235 21.87 -6.64 33.67
C GLN A 235 23.03 -6.48 34.67
N GLY A 236 24.08 -5.75 34.28
CA GLY A 236 25.08 -5.21 35.21
C GLY A 236 24.49 -4.14 36.15
N PHE A 237 25.31 -3.56 37.03
CA PHE A 237 24.84 -2.56 38.00
C PHE A 237 25.98 -1.61 38.39
N PHE A 238 25.74 -0.29 38.37
CA PHE A 238 26.68 0.67 38.95
C PHE A 238 26.69 0.54 40.46
N LEU A 239 27.86 0.28 41.03
CA LEU A 239 28.11 0.15 42.46
C LEU A 239 28.76 1.41 43.04
N GLY A 240 28.65 2.54 42.34
CA GLY A 240 29.28 3.82 42.65
C GLY A 240 30.23 4.30 41.55
N GLU A 241 30.50 3.50 40.52
CA GLU A 241 31.20 3.94 39.33
C GLU A 241 30.42 5.10 38.69
N HIS A 242 31.17 6.09 38.19
CA HIS A 242 30.66 7.41 37.80
C HIS A 242 29.77 8.13 38.84
N GLY A 243 29.83 7.74 40.11
CA GLY A 243 28.95 8.26 41.17
C GLY A 243 27.50 7.76 41.10
N TRP A 244 27.20 6.76 40.26
CA TRP A 244 25.85 6.23 40.05
C TRP A 244 25.56 4.96 40.85
N PHE A 245 24.28 4.72 41.08
CA PHE A 245 23.69 3.44 41.47
C PHE A 245 22.49 3.20 40.53
N ASP A 246 22.28 1.99 39.98
CA ASP A 246 21.27 1.57 38.97
C ASP A 246 21.94 1.04 37.66
N LYS A 247 21.16 0.80 36.58
CA LYS A 247 21.59 0.02 35.40
C LYS A 247 20.93 0.45 34.09
N ARG A 248 20.87 1.75 33.81
CA ARG A 248 20.12 2.30 32.66
C ARG A 248 20.93 2.61 31.43
N PHE A 249 22.25 2.67 31.52
CA PHE A 249 23.11 3.14 30.45
C PHE A 249 23.94 2.01 29.84
N MET A 250 24.44 2.26 28.65
CA MET A 250 25.32 1.34 27.94
C MET A 250 26.80 1.48 28.37
N TYR A 251 27.11 1.91 29.60
CA TYR A 251 28.50 1.88 30.12
C TYR A 251 28.84 0.49 30.68
N GLU A 252 30.12 0.09 30.66
CA GLU A 252 30.56 -1.29 30.89
C GLU A 252 30.04 -1.89 32.20
N GLU A 253 30.00 -1.13 33.29
CA GLU A 253 29.57 -1.63 34.61
C GLU A 253 28.09 -2.03 34.65
N SER A 254 27.23 -1.31 33.92
CA SER A 254 25.81 -1.66 33.79
C SER A 254 25.50 -2.55 32.59
N PHE A 255 26.35 -2.52 31.57
CA PHE A 255 26.14 -3.25 30.31
C PHE A 255 26.65 -4.69 30.35
N GLN A 256 27.69 -4.98 31.15
CA GLN A 256 28.21 -6.32 31.31
C GLN A 256 27.44 -7.13 32.37
N MET A 257 27.12 -8.37 32.04
CA MET A 257 26.40 -9.30 32.91
C MET A 257 27.33 -10.43 33.36
N PRO A 258 27.29 -10.87 34.62
CA PRO A 258 27.95 -12.11 35.01
C PRO A 258 27.24 -13.26 34.29
N PHE A 259 28.02 -14.16 33.68
CA PHE A 259 27.51 -15.41 33.12
C PHE A 259 28.46 -16.55 33.48
N LEU A 260 28.06 -17.37 34.45
CA LEU A 260 28.77 -18.58 34.85
C LEU A 260 27.91 -19.77 34.48
N ILE A 261 28.52 -20.77 33.85
CA ILE A 261 27.82 -21.99 33.44
C ILE A 261 28.63 -23.23 33.80
N ARG A 262 27.94 -24.22 34.36
CA ARG A 262 28.50 -25.51 34.76
C ARG A 262 27.73 -26.62 34.05
N TYR A 263 28.44 -27.38 33.22
CA TYR A 263 27.94 -28.64 32.67
C TYR A 263 29.11 -29.62 32.46
N PRO A 264 29.38 -30.51 33.44
CA PRO A 264 30.59 -31.34 33.44
C PRO A 264 30.78 -32.25 32.23
N GLN A 265 29.72 -32.55 31.47
CA GLN A 265 29.81 -33.42 30.29
C GLN A 265 30.46 -32.74 29.08
N GLU A 266 30.34 -31.42 28.95
CA GLU A 266 30.81 -30.70 27.73
C GLU A 266 31.70 -29.50 28.03
N ILE A 267 31.68 -28.96 29.25
CA ILE A 267 32.41 -27.73 29.61
C ILE A 267 33.59 -28.09 30.50
N THR A 268 34.78 -27.66 30.09
CA THR A 268 36.00 -27.87 30.88
C THR A 268 36.00 -26.93 32.09
N ALA A 269 36.10 -27.47 33.30
CA ALA A 269 36.10 -26.66 34.52
C ALA A 269 37.23 -25.62 34.52
N GLY A 270 36.90 -24.38 34.91
CA GLY A 270 37.85 -23.26 34.95
C GLY A 270 38.14 -22.58 33.60
N SER A 271 37.45 -22.97 32.52
CA SER A 271 37.59 -22.29 31.21
C SER A 271 37.01 -20.87 31.24
N VAL A 272 37.64 -19.95 30.51
CA VAL A 272 37.15 -18.57 30.29
C VAL A 272 36.92 -18.35 28.79
N CYS A 273 35.78 -17.75 28.45
CA CYS A 273 35.41 -17.38 27.08
C CYS A 273 35.30 -15.85 27.01
N ASN A 274 36.08 -15.22 26.12
CA ASN A 274 36.07 -13.78 25.91
C ASN A 274 35.18 -13.35 24.72
N ASP A 275 34.52 -14.30 24.06
CA ASP A 275 33.59 -14.00 22.96
C ASP A 275 32.31 -13.37 23.51
N ILE A 276 31.77 -12.40 22.77
CA ILE A 276 30.55 -11.68 23.16
C ILE A 276 29.34 -12.61 23.01
N ILE A 277 28.55 -12.74 24.08
CA ILE A 277 27.21 -13.34 24.07
C ILE A 277 26.18 -12.32 24.56
N CYS A 278 24.94 -12.42 24.10
CA CYS A 278 23.83 -11.57 24.54
C CYS A 278 22.73 -12.42 25.20
N ASN A 279 21.91 -11.78 26.03
CA ASN A 279 20.76 -12.42 26.69
C ASN A 279 19.78 -13.09 25.70
N VAL A 280 19.63 -12.56 24.48
CA VAL A 280 18.82 -13.16 23.41
C VAL A 280 19.36 -14.53 22.96
N ASP A 281 20.64 -14.82 23.17
CA ASP A 281 21.26 -16.09 22.77
C ASP A 281 20.95 -17.24 23.75
N PHE A 282 20.37 -16.95 24.93
CA PHE A 282 20.17 -17.94 25.99
C PHE A 282 19.14 -19.00 25.58
N ALA A 283 17.98 -18.56 25.06
CA ALA A 283 16.88 -19.46 24.71
C ALA A 283 17.27 -20.44 23.59
N THR A 284 17.93 -19.95 22.54
CA THR A 284 18.40 -20.81 21.43
C THR A 284 19.46 -21.81 21.90
N THR A 285 20.33 -21.41 22.84
CA THR A 285 21.31 -22.30 23.47
C THR A 285 20.65 -23.38 24.34
N TRP A 286 19.61 -23.04 25.10
CA TRP A 286 18.88 -24.02 25.90
C TRP A 286 18.16 -25.05 25.03
N LEU A 287 17.55 -24.62 23.93
CA LEU A 287 16.92 -25.53 22.95
C LEU A 287 17.94 -26.46 22.29
N ASP A 288 19.13 -25.94 21.94
CA ASP A 288 20.24 -26.76 21.41
C ASP A 288 20.67 -27.84 22.42
N PHE A 289 20.92 -27.48 23.68
CA PHE A 289 21.24 -28.46 24.72
C PHE A 289 20.11 -29.48 24.96
N ALA A 290 18.85 -29.05 24.86
CA ALA A 290 17.68 -29.93 24.94
C ALA A 290 17.46 -30.78 23.68
N ASN A 291 18.27 -30.59 22.63
CA ASN A 291 18.10 -31.19 21.31
C ASN A 291 16.70 -30.96 20.72
N LEU A 292 16.18 -29.74 20.93
CA LEU A 292 14.90 -29.28 20.42
C LEU A 292 15.10 -28.38 19.19
N PRO A 293 14.15 -28.37 18.24
CA PRO A 293 14.18 -27.43 17.13
C PRO A 293 14.17 -25.98 17.64
N ILE A 294 15.08 -25.15 17.10
CA ILE A 294 15.10 -23.71 17.36
C ILE A 294 14.12 -23.05 16.38
N PRO A 295 13.06 -22.36 16.86
CA PRO A 295 12.11 -21.70 15.98
C PRO A 295 12.77 -20.58 15.16
N SER A 296 12.40 -20.46 13.88
CA SER A 296 13.01 -19.48 12.95
C SER A 296 12.74 -18.02 13.30
N TYR A 297 11.76 -17.74 14.16
CA TYR A 297 11.41 -16.40 14.65
C TYR A 297 12.14 -16.02 15.94
N MET A 298 12.84 -16.96 16.59
CA MET A 298 13.54 -16.71 17.85
C MET A 298 14.84 -15.95 17.58
N GLN A 299 15.03 -14.80 18.22
CA GLN A 299 16.26 -14.03 18.15
C GLN A 299 17.41 -14.77 18.88
N GLY A 300 18.64 -14.53 18.44
CA GLY A 300 19.87 -15.08 19.03
C GLY A 300 20.43 -16.32 18.32
N LYS A 301 21.65 -16.71 18.68
CA LYS A 301 22.35 -17.92 18.18
C LYS A 301 22.81 -18.78 19.35
N SER A 302 22.77 -20.11 19.18
CA SER A 302 23.31 -21.00 20.20
C SER A 302 24.83 -20.78 20.37
N PHE A 303 25.27 -20.48 21.60
CA PHE A 303 26.68 -20.34 21.95
C PHE A 303 27.30 -21.62 22.51
N ARG A 304 26.63 -22.78 22.37
CA ARG A 304 27.17 -24.08 22.85
C ARG A 304 28.58 -24.38 22.36
N ALA A 305 28.89 -24.01 21.11
CA ALA A 305 30.24 -24.17 20.55
C ALA A 305 31.30 -23.32 21.29
N LEU A 306 30.94 -22.11 21.74
CA LEU A 306 31.83 -21.22 22.50
C LEU A 306 32.22 -21.86 23.84
N LEU A 307 31.27 -22.53 24.50
CA LEU A 307 31.49 -23.25 25.76
C LEU A 307 32.47 -24.42 25.62
N GLN A 308 32.68 -24.91 24.39
CA GLN A 308 33.65 -25.96 24.05
C GLN A 308 34.98 -25.37 23.54
N GLY A 309 35.19 -24.06 23.69
CA GLY A 309 36.40 -23.36 23.24
C GLY A 309 36.49 -23.20 21.72
N LYS A 310 35.36 -23.24 21.00
CA LYS A 310 35.31 -23.12 19.54
C LYS A 310 34.43 -21.95 19.13
N THR A 311 35.05 -20.87 18.67
CA THR A 311 34.36 -19.72 18.09
C THR A 311 33.95 -20.01 16.64
N PRO A 312 32.64 -20.07 16.30
CA PRO A 312 32.20 -20.16 14.92
C PRO A 312 32.73 -18.99 14.09
N THR A 313 33.04 -19.24 12.81
CA THR A 313 33.57 -18.21 11.91
C THR A 313 32.60 -17.06 11.64
N ASP A 314 31.30 -17.30 11.83
CA ASP A 314 30.21 -16.34 11.65
C ASP A 314 29.66 -15.81 13.00
N TRP A 315 30.39 -16.02 14.10
CA TRP A 315 30.03 -15.45 15.40
C TRP A 315 30.15 -13.92 15.34
N PRO A 316 29.08 -13.16 15.65
CA PRO A 316 28.99 -11.75 15.29
C PRO A 316 29.95 -10.83 16.06
N GLN A 317 30.46 -11.26 17.22
CA GLN A 317 31.39 -10.48 18.06
C GLN A 317 30.92 -9.04 18.29
N ALA A 318 29.61 -8.86 18.50
CA ALA A 318 29.02 -7.55 18.73
C ALA A 318 27.77 -7.68 19.61
N ALA A 319 27.58 -6.73 20.52
CA ALA A 319 26.40 -6.62 21.37
C ALA A 319 25.63 -5.35 21.02
N TYR A 320 24.36 -5.53 20.66
CA TYR A 320 23.42 -4.43 20.42
C TYR A 320 22.64 -4.08 21.68
N HIS A 321 22.44 -2.79 21.92
CA HIS A 321 21.68 -2.28 23.06
C HIS A 321 20.63 -1.28 22.60
N ARG A 322 19.41 -1.40 23.16
CA ARG A 322 18.32 -0.43 22.96
C ARG A 322 17.63 -0.16 24.28
N TYR A 323 17.56 1.11 24.65
CA TYR A 323 16.83 1.58 25.83
C TYR A 323 15.74 2.57 25.40
N TRP A 324 14.49 2.18 25.62
CA TRP A 324 13.29 2.89 25.11
C TRP A 324 12.74 3.98 26.02
N MET A 325 13.03 3.91 27.32
CA MET A 325 12.39 4.75 28.32
C MET A 325 13.07 6.11 28.38
N HIS A 326 12.44 7.15 27.83
CA HIS A 326 12.96 8.52 27.88
C HIS A 326 12.43 9.31 29.08
N ASN A 327 13.32 9.96 29.83
CA ASN A 327 12.96 10.92 30.89
C ASN A 327 11.92 10.33 31.86
N ASP A 328 12.22 9.18 32.45
CA ASP A 328 11.34 8.59 33.47
C ASP A 328 11.36 9.40 34.78
N ILE A 329 10.38 9.21 35.67
CA ILE A 329 10.21 10.08 36.87
C ILE A 329 11.26 9.84 37.95
N ILE A 330 11.94 8.71 37.88
CA ILE A 330 12.78 8.18 38.95
C ILE A 330 14.24 8.48 38.63
N HIS A 331 14.71 7.98 37.48
CA HIS A 331 16.10 7.94 37.06
C HIS A 331 16.44 9.05 36.07
N ASN A 332 15.45 9.65 35.40
CA ASN A 332 15.67 10.64 34.34
C ASN A 332 16.69 10.17 33.27
N ALA A 333 16.73 8.87 32.99
CA ALA A 333 17.60 8.31 31.96
C ALA A 333 17.06 8.66 30.57
N TYR A 334 17.95 9.01 29.64
CA TYR A 334 17.56 9.29 28.26
C TYR A 334 17.53 8.03 27.40
N ALA A 335 16.62 8.02 26.45
CA ALA A 335 16.47 6.92 25.53
C ALA A 335 17.62 6.90 24.50
N HIS A 336 18.19 5.72 24.26
CA HIS A 336 19.38 5.55 23.45
C HIS A 336 19.47 4.16 22.82
N TYR A 337 20.33 4.02 21.83
CA TYR A 337 20.75 2.73 21.29
C TYR A 337 22.22 2.75 20.91
N GLY A 338 22.83 1.58 20.79
CA GLY A 338 24.25 1.50 20.49
C GLY A 338 24.73 0.09 20.19
N ILE A 339 25.99 -0.01 19.80
CA ILE A 339 26.67 -1.27 19.55
C ILE A 339 28.06 -1.27 20.18
N ARG A 340 28.44 -2.43 20.72
CA ARG A 340 29.77 -2.69 21.29
C ARG A 340 30.40 -3.88 20.57
N ASP A 341 31.59 -3.68 20.01
CA ASP A 341 32.44 -4.78 19.52
C ASP A 341 33.50 -5.12 20.58
N GLN A 342 34.53 -5.90 20.26
CA GLN A 342 35.54 -6.29 21.25
C GLN A 342 36.34 -5.12 21.86
N ARG A 343 36.34 -3.93 21.27
CA ARG A 343 37.17 -2.80 21.69
C ARG A 343 36.41 -1.48 21.79
N TYR A 344 35.52 -1.21 20.85
CA TYR A 344 34.85 0.08 20.70
C TYR A 344 33.39 -0.03 21.08
N LYS A 345 32.86 1.09 21.57
CA LYS A 345 31.44 1.23 21.87
C LYS A 345 30.89 2.53 21.31
N LEU A 346 29.83 2.43 20.50
CA LEU A 346 29.14 3.55 19.88
C LEU A 346 27.72 3.65 20.45
N ILE A 347 27.35 4.83 20.93
CA ILE A 347 26.04 5.12 21.53
C ILE A 347 25.42 6.32 20.81
N TYR A 348 24.13 6.23 20.51
CA TYR A 348 23.30 7.34 20.04
C TYR A 348 22.19 7.66 21.04
N TRP A 349 22.23 8.88 21.54
CA TRP A 349 21.22 9.44 22.44
C TRP A 349 20.16 10.15 21.62
N TYR A 350 19.03 9.49 21.38
CA TYR A 350 17.98 10.03 20.52
C TYR A 350 16.93 10.84 21.30
N ASN A 351 16.88 10.68 22.63
CA ASN A 351 16.15 11.53 23.58
C ASN A 351 14.66 11.74 23.24
N GLU A 352 13.96 10.74 22.71
CA GLU A 352 12.53 10.83 22.39
C GLU A 352 11.69 9.84 23.20
N ALA A 353 10.51 10.27 23.66
CA ALA A 353 9.59 9.41 24.41
C ALA A 353 8.91 8.32 23.57
N LEU A 354 8.77 8.54 22.26
CA LEU A 354 8.17 7.60 21.30
C LEU A 354 6.80 7.02 21.72
N GLY A 355 6.04 7.76 22.54
CA GLY A 355 4.75 7.28 23.06
C GLY A 355 4.84 6.07 24.01
N ILE A 356 6.03 5.69 24.47
CA ILE A 356 6.24 4.56 25.38
C ILE A 356 5.63 4.87 26.76
N LYS A 357 4.82 3.94 27.28
CA LYS A 357 4.19 4.09 28.60
C LYS A 357 5.26 4.24 29.69
N GLY A 358 5.23 5.37 30.40
CA GLY A 358 6.19 5.73 31.44
C GLY A 358 7.29 6.70 30.98
N ALA A 359 7.50 6.83 29.66
CA ALA A 359 8.41 7.82 29.10
C ALA A 359 7.74 9.20 29.06
N ARG A 360 8.53 10.27 29.17
CA ARG A 360 8.06 11.66 29.10
C ARG A 360 8.82 12.45 28.04
N PRO A 361 8.18 13.46 27.42
CA PRO A 361 8.89 14.37 26.54
C PRO A 361 9.91 15.25 27.31
N GLY A 362 10.88 15.81 26.59
CA GLY A 362 11.88 16.78 27.05
C GLY A 362 13.28 16.50 26.50
N ASP A 363 14.02 17.55 26.13
CA ASP A 363 15.40 17.46 25.61
C ASP A 363 15.55 16.69 24.28
N GLU A 364 14.46 16.53 23.51
CA GLU A 364 14.46 15.93 22.15
C GLU A 364 15.39 16.67 21.18
N GLU A 365 15.65 17.96 21.42
CA GLU A 365 16.56 18.76 20.61
C GLU A 365 18.06 18.44 20.81
N TYR A 366 18.43 17.73 21.89
CA TYR A 366 19.83 17.46 22.26
C TYR A 366 20.29 16.06 21.86
N LYS A 367 20.08 15.68 20.60
CA LYS A 367 20.54 14.38 20.09
C LYS A 367 22.05 14.38 19.88
N GLU A 368 22.73 13.33 20.31
CA GLU A 368 24.19 13.27 20.27
C GLU A 368 24.73 11.84 20.19
N TRP A 369 25.97 11.74 19.69
CA TRP A 369 26.71 10.49 19.55
C TRP A 369 27.86 10.43 20.55
N GLU A 370 28.10 9.23 21.10
CA GLU A 370 29.32 8.91 21.85
C GLU A 370 30.05 7.73 21.22
N LEU A 371 31.38 7.83 21.16
CA LEU A 371 32.27 6.72 20.84
C LEU A 371 33.32 6.60 21.96
N PHE A 372 33.52 5.39 22.48
CA PHE A 372 34.56 5.06 23.44
C PHE A 372 35.54 4.03 22.85
N ASP A 373 36.84 4.24 23.07
CA ASP A 373 37.91 3.25 22.83
C ASP A 373 38.21 2.57 24.17
N CYS A 374 37.53 1.47 24.47
CA CYS A 374 37.54 0.83 25.78
C CYS A 374 38.89 0.18 26.12
N GLU A 375 39.84 0.10 25.17
CA GLU A 375 41.23 -0.29 25.48
C GLU A 375 42.06 0.88 26.02
N LYS A 376 41.88 2.09 25.46
CA LYS A 376 42.61 3.31 25.89
C LYS A 376 41.94 4.02 27.05
N ASP A 377 40.62 3.96 27.09
CA ASP A 377 39.76 4.58 28.09
C ASP A 377 38.81 3.51 28.65
N PRO A 378 39.33 2.56 29.46
CA PRO A 378 38.53 1.48 30.02
C PRO A 378 37.46 1.95 31.01
N LEU A 379 37.54 3.22 31.44
CA LEU A 379 36.57 3.86 32.33
C LEU A 379 35.60 4.78 31.58
N GLU A 380 35.68 4.86 30.25
CA GLU A 380 34.68 5.51 29.41
C GLU A 380 34.40 6.98 29.81
N LEU A 381 35.48 7.71 30.10
CA LEU A 381 35.45 9.10 30.54
C LEU A 381 35.49 10.10 29.39
N PHE A 382 35.94 9.69 28.20
CA PHE A 382 36.20 10.58 27.07
C PHE A 382 35.45 10.13 25.81
N ASN A 383 34.42 10.90 25.42
CA ASN A 383 33.78 10.73 24.13
C ASN A 383 34.72 11.19 22.99
N VAL A 384 35.20 10.23 22.20
CA VAL A 384 36.12 10.48 21.06
C VAL A 384 35.41 10.53 19.70
N TYR A 385 34.06 10.57 19.66
CA TYR A 385 33.30 10.53 18.40
C TYR A 385 33.68 11.63 17.40
N HIS A 386 34.01 12.82 17.89
CA HIS A 386 34.39 13.96 17.05
C HIS A 386 35.89 14.07 16.77
N GLU A 387 36.71 13.19 17.35
CA GLU A 387 38.16 13.22 17.18
C GLU A 387 38.56 12.62 15.83
N ASN A 388 39.32 13.38 15.05
CA ASN A 388 39.61 13.03 13.66
C ASN A 388 40.36 11.70 13.51
N GLU A 389 41.15 11.28 14.52
CA GLU A 389 41.86 10.00 14.51
C GLU A 389 40.92 8.77 14.59
N TYR A 390 39.68 8.93 15.09
CA TYR A 390 38.68 7.86 15.21
C TYR A 390 37.65 7.85 14.08
N LYS A 391 37.80 8.70 13.05
CA LYS A 391 36.80 8.83 11.98
C LYS A 391 36.49 7.50 11.26
N ASP A 392 37.50 6.68 11.01
CA ASP A 392 37.31 5.36 10.38
C ASP A 392 36.67 4.35 11.35
N VAL A 393 36.93 4.49 12.65
CA VAL A 393 36.29 3.69 13.71
C VAL A 393 34.81 4.05 13.81
N VAL A 394 34.47 5.34 13.86
CA VAL A 394 33.07 5.82 13.83
C VAL A 394 32.35 5.20 12.63
N LYS A 395 32.93 5.29 11.44
CA LYS A 395 32.35 4.72 10.22
C LYS A 395 32.13 3.20 10.34
N HIS A 396 33.11 2.46 10.88
CA HIS A 396 33.00 1.01 11.07
C HIS A 396 31.88 0.67 12.06
N MET A 397 31.88 1.32 13.22
CA MET A 397 30.93 1.08 14.30
C MET A 397 29.51 1.48 13.92
N THR A 398 29.32 2.58 13.19
CA THR A 398 28.01 2.96 12.64
C THR A 398 27.52 1.91 11.64
N ALA A 399 28.38 1.42 10.75
CA ALA A 399 28.00 0.36 9.81
C ALA A 399 27.66 -0.96 10.52
N LEU A 400 28.36 -1.30 11.60
CA LEU A 400 28.08 -2.46 12.43
C LEU A 400 26.72 -2.30 13.14
N LEU A 401 26.45 -1.11 13.69
CA LEU A 401 25.19 -0.73 14.33
C LEU A 401 24.02 -0.85 13.36
N GLU A 402 24.12 -0.20 12.20
CA GLU A 402 23.11 -0.25 11.14
C GLU A 402 22.85 -1.68 10.67
N LYS A 403 23.92 -2.46 10.43
CA LYS A 403 23.79 -3.87 10.05
C LYS A 403 23.02 -4.66 11.10
N LYS A 404 23.33 -4.45 12.38
CA LYS A 404 22.69 -5.19 13.47
C LYS A 404 21.25 -4.76 13.70
N MET A 405 20.94 -3.47 13.61
CA MET A 405 19.58 -2.93 13.67
C MET A 405 18.72 -3.51 12.53
N VAL A 406 19.25 -3.55 11.31
CA VAL A 406 18.57 -4.20 10.17
C VAL A 406 18.38 -5.70 10.40
N GLU A 407 19.39 -6.41 10.92
CA GLU A 407 19.29 -7.85 11.21
C GLU A 407 18.16 -8.17 12.19
N ILE A 408 17.95 -7.33 13.20
CA ILE A 408 16.96 -7.57 14.27
C ILE A 408 15.63 -6.84 14.05
N GLY A 409 15.50 -6.08 12.96
CA GLY A 409 14.30 -5.29 12.64
C GLY A 409 14.09 -4.06 13.53
N ASP A 410 15.16 -3.42 14.02
CA ASP A 410 15.09 -2.14 14.74
C ASP A 410 15.36 -0.96 13.78
N GLU A 411 14.70 0.17 14.02
CA GLU A 411 14.76 1.36 13.16
C GLU A 411 15.65 2.47 13.77
N PRO A 412 16.53 3.09 12.96
CA PRO A 412 17.36 4.18 13.43
C PRO A 412 16.57 5.49 13.55
N ARG A 413 16.84 6.25 14.61
CA ARG A 413 16.40 7.64 14.76
C ARG A 413 17.49 8.55 14.20
N ASP A 414 17.21 9.28 13.12
CA ASP A 414 18.06 10.29 12.44
C ASP A 414 19.39 9.87 11.80
N LEU A 415 19.74 8.58 11.73
CA LEU A 415 20.75 8.17 10.74
C LEU A 415 20.15 8.39 9.35
N LYS A 416 20.48 9.52 8.72
CA LYS A 416 20.42 9.57 7.26
C LYS A 416 21.32 8.43 6.80
N PRO A 417 20.82 7.41 6.08
CA PRO A 417 21.67 6.35 5.59
C PRO A 417 22.84 7.03 4.87
N HIS A 418 24.06 6.81 5.37
CA HIS A 418 25.24 7.24 4.65
C HIS A 418 25.21 6.47 3.34
N HIS A 419 24.74 7.13 2.28
CA HIS A 419 24.78 6.67 0.90
C HIS A 419 26.24 6.52 0.46
N GLY A 420 26.82 5.41 0.90
CA GLY A 420 28.05 4.80 0.45
C GLY A 420 27.92 3.27 0.40
N LEU A 421 26.73 2.73 0.66
CA LEU A 421 26.37 1.39 0.23
C LEU A 421 26.14 1.44 -1.27
N LYS A 422 26.83 0.56 -1.98
CA LYS A 422 26.53 0.23 -3.37
C LYS A 422 24.99 0.10 -3.51
N SER A 423 24.41 0.67 -4.56
CA SER A 423 22.96 0.67 -4.83
C SER A 423 22.29 -0.67 -4.50
N GLN A 424 21.02 -0.75 -4.06
CA GLN A 424 20.39 -2.05 -3.76
C GLN A 424 20.39 -2.98 -4.98
N SER A 425 20.34 -2.42 -6.18
CA SER A 425 20.64 -3.12 -7.43
C SER A 425 21.97 -3.90 -7.36
N SER A 426 23.01 -3.40 -6.69
CA SER A 426 24.25 -4.15 -6.44
C SER A 426 24.10 -5.34 -5.49
N TYR A 427 23.18 -5.30 -4.51
CA TYR A 427 22.88 -6.43 -3.63
C TYR A 427 22.10 -7.50 -4.38
N VAL A 428 21.07 -7.12 -5.13
CA VAL A 428 20.31 -8.04 -5.98
C VAL A 428 21.21 -8.61 -7.07
N LEU A 429 22.04 -7.79 -7.72
CA LEU A 429 23.04 -8.25 -8.71
C LEU A 429 24.08 -9.16 -8.07
N ALA A 430 24.52 -8.92 -6.83
CA ALA A 430 25.45 -9.81 -6.13
C ALA A 430 24.80 -11.15 -5.76
N ALA A 431 23.55 -11.15 -5.28
CA ALA A 431 22.78 -12.36 -5.01
C ALA A 431 22.51 -13.14 -6.29
N LEU A 432 22.08 -12.46 -7.36
CA LEU A 432 21.93 -13.03 -8.69
C LEU A 432 23.27 -13.55 -9.23
N ALA A 433 24.39 -12.88 -8.99
CA ALA A 433 25.71 -13.34 -9.40
C ALA A 433 26.11 -14.62 -8.65
N GLY A 434 25.85 -14.68 -7.34
CA GLY A 434 25.98 -15.91 -6.55
C GLY A 434 25.08 -17.05 -7.04
N LEU A 435 23.97 -16.71 -7.71
CA LEU A 435 23.07 -17.66 -8.37
C LEU A 435 23.41 -17.90 -9.86
N GLY A 436 24.40 -17.24 -10.46
CA GLY A 436 24.72 -17.34 -11.89
C GLY A 436 23.69 -16.69 -12.83
N LEU A 437 22.94 -15.70 -12.35
CA LEU A 437 21.81 -15.03 -13.03
C LEU A 437 22.06 -13.55 -13.36
N ALA A 438 23.23 -13.01 -13.00
CA ALA A 438 23.57 -11.59 -13.12
C ALA A 438 24.08 -11.15 -14.51
N GLU A 439 24.23 -12.05 -15.47
CA GLU A 439 24.74 -11.68 -16.80
C GLU A 439 23.70 -10.88 -17.60
N SER A 440 24.00 -9.60 -17.85
CA SER A 440 23.16 -8.66 -18.62
C SER A 440 22.96 -9.03 -20.11
N LYS A 441 23.56 -10.13 -20.58
CA LYS A 441 23.45 -10.62 -21.96
C LYS A 441 22.34 -11.65 -22.17
N ASN A 442 21.75 -12.18 -21.10
CA ASN A 442 20.71 -13.20 -21.18
C ASN A 442 19.32 -12.55 -21.26
N SER A 443 18.42 -13.10 -22.09
CA SER A 443 17.05 -12.57 -22.20
C SER A 443 16.27 -12.69 -20.88
N PRO A 444 15.24 -11.87 -20.62
CA PRO A 444 14.40 -11.99 -19.42
C PRO A 444 13.87 -13.41 -19.20
N ARG A 445 13.47 -14.09 -20.30
CA ARG A 445 12.97 -15.46 -20.25
C ARG A 445 14.06 -16.48 -19.89
N ASP A 446 15.30 -16.28 -20.33
CA ASP A 446 16.41 -17.19 -19.99
C ASP A 446 16.83 -17.05 -18.53
N ARG A 447 16.86 -15.81 -17.99
CA ARG A 447 17.03 -15.54 -16.56
C ARG A 447 15.90 -16.18 -15.74
N ALA A 448 14.65 -16.04 -16.19
CA ALA A 448 13.49 -16.68 -15.57
C ALA A 448 13.59 -18.21 -15.56
N LYS A 449 13.97 -18.86 -16.67
CA LYS A 449 14.18 -20.32 -16.74
C LYS A 449 15.26 -20.79 -15.77
N ALA A 450 16.35 -20.04 -15.63
CA ALA A 450 17.43 -20.40 -14.74
C ALA A 450 17.03 -20.25 -13.26
N LEU A 451 16.24 -19.24 -12.92
CA LEU A 451 15.67 -19.06 -11.58
C LEU A 451 14.62 -20.13 -11.25
N LEU A 452 13.72 -20.46 -12.19
CA LEU A 452 12.67 -21.46 -12.03
C LEU A 452 13.20 -22.84 -11.58
N LYS A 453 14.39 -23.23 -12.09
CA LYS A 453 15.05 -24.49 -11.71
C LYS A 453 15.46 -24.56 -10.25
N LYS A 454 15.56 -23.41 -9.58
CA LYS A 454 15.96 -23.29 -8.17
C LYS A 454 14.77 -23.19 -7.22
N MET A 455 13.56 -23.02 -7.76
CA MET A 455 12.35 -22.84 -6.97
C MET A 455 11.79 -24.17 -6.44
N THR A 456 11.26 -24.13 -5.22
CA THR A 456 10.42 -25.21 -4.68
C THR A 456 9.06 -25.23 -5.38
N TRP A 457 8.25 -26.25 -5.08
CA TRP A 457 6.89 -26.35 -5.58
C TRP A 457 6.00 -25.22 -5.06
N GLU A 458 6.11 -24.96 -3.76
CA GLU A 458 5.35 -23.93 -3.04
C GLU A 458 5.68 -22.54 -3.57
N GLU A 459 6.96 -22.23 -3.80
CA GLU A 459 7.39 -20.95 -4.36
C GLU A 459 6.83 -20.72 -5.77
N LYS A 460 6.71 -21.77 -6.59
CA LYS A 460 6.12 -21.66 -7.94
C LYS A 460 4.64 -21.32 -7.87
N ILE A 461 3.89 -22.01 -7.00
CA ILE A 461 2.48 -21.69 -6.74
C ILE A 461 2.36 -20.28 -6.17
N ALA A 462 3.26 -19.89 -5.28
CA ALA A 462 3.21 -18.60 -4.63
C ALA A 462 3.38 -17.43 -5.61
N GLN A 463 4.11 -17.61 -6.72
CA GLN A 463 4.16 -16.61 -7.78
C GLN A 463 2.81 -16.35 -8.47
N MET A 464 1.88 -17.33 -8.46
CA MET A 464 0.60 -17.26 -9.16
C MET A 464 -0.49 -16.51 -8.37
N GLY A 465 -0.17 -15.96 -7.19
CA GLY A 465 -1.09 -15.24 -6.31
C GLY A 465 -0.56 -13.88 -5.85
N SER A 466 -1.41 -13.15 -5.11
CA SER A 466 -1.13 -11.76 -4.71
C SER A 466 -1.54 -11.40 -3.28
N ILE A 467 -0.72 -10.54 -2.66
CA ILE A 467 -1.05 -9.78 -1.45
C ILE A 467 -1.54 -8.38 -1.86
N ARG A 468 -2.78 -8.29 -2.41
CA ARG A 468 -3.35 -7.03 -2.94
C ARG A 468 -3.72 -6.00 -1.87
N ARG A 469 -4.25 -6.44 -0.72
CA ARG A 469 -4.59 -5.59 0.43
C ARG A 469 -3.42 -5.55 1.40
N LEU A 470 -2.31 -4.98 0.96
CA LEU A 470 -1.11 -4.91 1.80
C LEU A 470 -1.31 -3.95 2.97
N LEU A 471 -2.00 -2.83 2.75
CA LEU A 471 -2.24 -1.82 3.78
C LEU A 471 -3.68 -1.87 4.29
N ARG A 472 -3.89 -1.41 5.53
CA ARG A 472 -5.20 -1.07 6.11
C ARG A 472 -5.63 0.35 5.70
N LEU A 473 -6.84 0.77 6.07
CA LEU A 473 -7.23 2.17 5.94
C LEU A 473 -6.51 2.97 7.05
N GLY A 474 -5.80 4.02 6.65
CA GLY A 474 -4.72 4.59 7.48
C GLY A 474 -3.44 3.84 7.15
N PRO A 475 -2.38 4.49 6.64
CA PRO A 475 -1.22 3.84 6.05
C PRO A 475 -0.49 2.99 7.12
N GLU A 476 -0.83 1.72 7.18
CA GLU A 476 -0.31 0.70 8.09
C GLU A 476 -0.32 -0.64 7.34
N VAL A 477 0.74 -1.42 7.44
CA VAL A 477 0.81 -2.77 6.85
C VAL A 477 -0.15 -3.70 7.59
N ASP A 478 -1.02 -4.39 6.86
CA ASP A 478 -1.90 -5.43 7.41
C ASP A 478 -1.12 -6.75 7.58
N GLU A 479 -0.28 -6.82 8.61
CA GLU A 479 0.63 -7.96 8.82
C GLU A 479 -0.13 -9.29 8.97
N GLU A 480 -1.32 -9.29 9.56
CA GLU A 480 -2.16 -10.49 9.63
C GLU A 480 -2.52 -11.01 8.23
N ASN A 481 -2.95 -10.11 7.34
CA ASN A 481 -3.28 -10.47 5.97
C ASN A 481 -2.01 -10.84 5.16
N PHE A 482 -0.89 -10.16 5.40
CA PHE A 482 0.39 -10.48 4.78
C PHE A 482 0.82 -11.91 5.14
N GLU A 483 1.00 -12.21 6.44
CA GLU A 483 1.50 -13.50 6.93
C GLU A 483 0.59 -14.67 6.53
N LYS A 484 -0.72 -14.44 6.52
CA LYS A 484 -1.69 -15.45 6.08
C LYS A 484 -1.55 -15.81 4.60
N ARG A 485 -1.20 -14.85 3.74
CA ARG A 485 -1.15 -15.04 2.28
C ARG A 485 0.24 -15.39 1.79
N TYR A 486 1.27 -14.83 2.42
CA TYR A 486 2.66 -14.90 1.99
C TYR A 486 3.15 -16.30 1.60
N PRO A 487 2.87 -17.39 2.35
CA PRO A 487 3.39 -18.71 2.03
C PRO A 487 3.05 -19.23 0.63
N LEU A 488 1.91 -18.82 0.06
CA LEU A 488 1.38 -19.34 -1.21
C LEU A 488 0.85 -18.26 -2.17
N GLN A 489 1.08 -16.97 -1.90
CA GLN A 489 0.52 -15.86 -2.70
C GLN A 489 1.43 -14.63 -2.76
N HIS A 490 2.76 -14.81 -2.80
CA HIS A 490 3.74 -13.73 -2.80
C HIS A 490 4.28 -13.33 -4.19
N GLY A 491 3.54 -13.62 -5.27
CA GLY A 491 3.94 -13.25 -6.63
C GLY A 491 3.90 -11.75 -6.88
N THR A 492 2.81 -11.11 -6.46
CA THR A 492 2.58 -9.67 -6.65
C THR A 492 2.04 -9.03 -5.38
N ILE A 493 2.20 -7.71 -5.25
CA ILE A 493 1.59 -6.90 -4.18
C ILE A 493 0.71 -5.79 -4.75
N GLY A 494 -0.23 -5.31 -3.97
CA GLY A 494 -0.98 -4.08 -4.23
C GLY A 494 -1.00 -3.19 -2.98
N PHE A 495 -1.45 -1.94 -3.11
CA PHE A 495 -1.48 -1.02 -1.96
C PHE A 495 -2.59 -1.35 -0.96
N GLY A 496 -3.79 -1.70 -1.41
CA GLY A 496 -4.94 -1.95 -0.54
C GLY A 496 -6.04 -0.88 -0.69
N PRO A 497 -6.69 -0.42 0.40
CA PRO A 497 -7.79 0.53 0.37
C PRO A 497 -7.48 1.82 -0.40
N MET A 498 -8.48 2.33 -1.11
CA MET A 498 -8.32 3.43 -2.06
C MET A 498 -8.12 4.80 -1.42
N PHE A 499 -8.08 4.96 -0.08
CA PHE A 499 -7.97 6.27 0.58
C PHE A 499 -6.68 6.50 1.38
N ASN A 500 -5.67 5.63 1.21
CA ASN A 500 -4.33 5.93 1.72
C ASN A 500 -3.62 6.92 0.80
N TRP A 501 -3.07 8.00 1.37
CA TRP A 501 -2.27 8.94 0.59
C TRP A 501 -0.92 8.30 0.22
N ILE A 502 -0.56 8.33 -1.06
CA ILE A 502 0.55 7.54 -1.60
C ILE A 502 1.90 7.89 -0.99
N LEU A 503 2.17 9.16 -0.65
CA LEU A 503 3.44 9.54 -0.04
C LEU A 503 3.60 9.04 1.39
N ASP A 504 2.48 8.75 2.07
CA ASP A 504 2.50 8.14 3.41
C ASP A 504 2.56 6.61 3.31
N ALA A 505 1.97 6.04 2.25
CA ALA A 505 1.96 4.60 1.99
C ALA A 505 3.27 4.06 1.41
N LEU A 506 3.96 4.84 0.56
CA LEU A 506 5.13 4.39 -0.19
C LEU A 506 6.29 3.89 0.70
N PRO A 507 6.66 4.56 1.81
CA PRO A 507 7.69 4.06 2.73
C PRO A 507 7.38 2.65 3.26
N LEU A 508 6.12 2.40 3.65
CA LEU A 508 5.67 1.11 4.19
C LEU A 508 5.71 0.00 3.13
N VAL A 509 5.28 0.31 1.90
CA VAL A 509 5.36 -0.66 0.80
C VAL A 509 6.81 -0.93 0.42
N ASN A 510 7.67 0.08 0.50
CA ASN A 510 9.11 -0.09 0.28
C ASN A 510 9.75 -0.99 1.33
N GLU A 511 9.41 -0.84 2.60
CA GLU A 511 9.86 -1.75 3.66
C GLU A 511 9.52 -3.21 3.35
N VAL A 512 8.28 -3.47 2.91
CA VAL A 512 7.84 -4.83 2.51
C VAL A 512 8.61 -5.34 1.28
N ARG A 513 8.88 -4.48 0.28
CA ARG A 513 9.72 -4.83 -0.88
C ARG A 513 11.14 -5.18 -0.46
N GLU A 514 11.73 -4.39 0.45
CA GLU A 514 13.06 -4.65 0.99
C GLU A 514 13.12 -5.95 1.79
N ARG A 515 12.11 -6.21 2.63
CA ARG A 515 11.98 -7.45 3.41
C ARG A 515 12.01 -8.66 2.49
N GLU A 516 11.25 -8.62 1.40
CA GLU A 516 11.24 -9.72 0.42
C GLU A 516 12.59 -9.90 -0.28
N ILE A 517 13.20 -8.80 -0.73
CA ILE A 517 14.50 -8.84 -1.42
C ILE A 517 15.60 -9.35 -0.50
N LYS A 518 15.63 -8.93 0.78
CA LYS A 518 16.72 -9.26 1.71
C LYS A 518 16.55 -10.64 2.34
N ASN A 519 15.31 -11.02 2.67
CA ASN A 519 15.06 -12.15 3.58
C ASN A 519 14.54 -13.41 2.88
N SER A 520 13.99 -13.31 1.65
CA SER A 520 13.52 -14.50 0.92
C SER A 520 14.70 -15.33 0.39
N ARG A 521 14.54 -16.66 0.35
CA ARG A 521 15.58 -17.62 -0.05
C ARG A 521 16.18 -17.38 -1.44
N LEU A 522 15.35 -16.90 -2.37
CA LEU A 522 15.73 -16.66 -3.76
C LEU A 522 15.76 -15.18 -4.14
N HIS A 523 15.48 -14.28 -3.19
CA HIS A 523 15.50 -12.83 -3.40
C HIS A 523 14.63 -12.39 -4.59
N ILE A 524 13.43 -12.98 -4.72
CA ILE A 524 12.52 -12.70 -5.85
C ILE A 524 11.68 -11.48 -5.48
N PRO A 525 11.89 -10.30 -6.07
CA PRO A 525 11.15 -9.11 -5.69
C PRO A 525 9.66 -9.25 -6.00
N PHE A 526 8.84 -8.60 -5.17
CA PHE A 526 7.43 -8.37 -5.48
C PHE A 526 7.29 -7.43 -6.67
N ILE A 527 6.45 -7.78 -7.64
CA ILE A 527 5.97 -6.81 -8.62
C ILE A 527 4.70 -6.16 -8.08
N THR A 528 4.64 -4.82 -8.08
CA THR A 528 3.45 -4.10 -7.64
C THR A 528 2.46 -3.97 -8.79
N VAL A 529 1.22 -4.38 -8.53
CA VAL A 529 0.11 -4.42 -9.49
C VAL A 529 -1.05 -3.55 -9.03
N THR A 530 -1.45 -2.58 -9.85
CA THR A 530 -2.59 -1.69 -9.61
C THR A 530 -3.47 -1.55 -10.84
N ASP A 531 -4.68 -1.01 -10.66
CA ASP A 531 -5.48 -0.54 -11.78
C ASP A 531 -4.96 0.83 -12.25
N SER A 532 -5.23 1.20 -13.50
CA SER A 532 -4.75 2.47 -14.07
C SER A 532 -5.66 2.98 -15.18
N VAL A 533 -6.95 3.11 -14.90
CA VAL A 533 -7.95 3.54 -15.89
C VAL A 533 -7.78 5.02 -16.23
N ASN A 534 -7.71 5.89 -15.23
CA ASN A 534 -7.63 7.35 -15.38
C ASN A 534 -6.57 8.01 -14.47
N GLY A 535 -5.57 7.23 -14.04
CA GLY A 535 -4.50 7.69 -13.15
C GLY A 535 -3.98 6.57 -12.26
N LEU A 536 -3.52 6.95 -11.06
CA LEU A 536 -3.15 6.01 -10.00
C LEU A 536 -4.40 5.48 -9.30
N PHE A 537 -4.45 4.17 -9.04
CA PHE A 537 -5.49 3.55 -8.20
C PHE A 537 -5.17 3.64 -6.70
N ILE A 538 -4.68 4.81 -6.28
CA ILE A 538 -4.39 5.24 -4.91
C ILE A 538 -4.19 6.78 -4.93
N PRO A 539 -4.71 7.54 -3.94
CA PRO A 539 -4.67 8.99 -4.00
C PRO A 539 -3.25 9.54 -3.84
N GLY A 540 -2.93 10.51 -4.68
CA GLY A 540 -1.77 11.40 -4.55
C GLY A 540 -1.19 11.82 -5.90
N GLY A 541 -1.59 11.15 -6.97
CA GLY A 541 -1.27 11.50 -8.36
C GLY A 541 -2.27 12.47 -9.01
N THR A 542 -2.05 12.75 -10.29
CA THR A 542 -2.99 13.49 -11.14
C THR A 542 -4.17 12.58 -11.52
N VAL A 543 -5.39 13.14 -11.52
CA VAL A 543 -6.60 12.42 -11.93
C VAL A 543 -7.14 12.99 -13.23
N PHE A 544 -6.89 12.20 -14.27
CA PHE A 544 -7.32 12.49 -15.62
C PHE A 544 -8.82 12.16 -15.79
N PRO A 545 -9.46 12.66 -16.86
CA PRO A 545 -10.78 12.21 -17.23
C PRO A 545 -10.82 10.68 -17.42
N SER A 546 -12.01 10.10 -17.29
CA SER A 546 -12.25 8.69 -17.62
C SER A 546 -11.80 8.35 -19.05
N ASN A 547 -11.56 7.07 -19.35
CA ASN A 547 -11.24 6.63 -20.72
C ASN A 547 -12.30 7.08 -21.73
N LEU A 548 -13.57 7.06 -21.35
CA LEU A 548 -14.66 7.52 -22.20
C LEU A 548 -14.51 9.01 -22.51
N ALA A 549 -14.25 9.83 -21.49
CA ALA A 549 -14.00 11.27 -21.67
C ALA A 549 -12.72 11.57 -22.47
N MET A 550 -11.65 10.81 -22.26
CA MET A 550 -10.42 10.96 -23.05
C MET A 550 -10.63 10.53 -24.51
N SER A 551 -11.41 9.48 -24.77
CA SER A 551 -11.74 9.04 -26.13
C SER A 551 -12.58 10.08 -26.89
N SER A 552 -13.48 10.79 -26.20
CA SER A 552 -14.27 11.88 -26.76
C SER A 552 -13.45 13.06 -27.25
N THR A 553 -12.17 13.15 -26.86
CA THR A 553 -11.25 14.14 -27.44
C THR A 553 -10.94 13.86 -28.91
N PHE A 554 -10.98 12.58 -29.35
CA PHE A 554 -10.45 12.13 -30.64
C PHE A 554 -9.04 12.67 -30.94
N ASN A 555 -8.21 12.79 -29.90
CA ASN A 555 -6.87 13.39 -29.99
C ASN A 555 -5.81 12.40 -29.50
N PHE A 556 -5.31 11.56 -30.41
CA PHE A 556 -4.28 10.57 -30.08
C PHE A 556 -2.98 11.18 -29.53
N PRO A 557 -2.43 12.27 -30.09
CA PRO A 557 -1.25 12.92 -29.49
C PRO A 557 -1.45 13.29 -28.03
N LEU A 558 -2.59 13.92 -27.68
CA LEU A 558 -2.93 14.27 -26.30
C LEU A 558 -3.05 13.01 -25.43
N PHE A 559 -3.77 11.98 -25.89
CA PHE A 559 -3.91 10.72 -25.15
C PHE A 559 -2.57 10.01 -24.90
N LYS A 560 -1.65 10.01 -25.87
CA LYS A 560 -0.30 9.45 -25.70
C LYS A 560 0.50 10.21 -24.63
N ASN A 561 0.42 11.53 -24.61
CA ASN A 561 1.07 12.35 -23.58
C ASN A 561 0.47 12.11 -22.19
N ILE A 562 -0.85 11.99 -22.09
CA ILE A 562 -1.54 11.63 -20.84
C ILE A 562 -1.10 10.24 -20.37
N THR A 563 -1.07 9.25 -21.26
CA THR A 563 -0.63 7.89 -20.91
C THR A 563 0.82 7.88 -20.44
N ALA A 564 1.69 8.68 -21.06
CA ALA A 564 3.08 8.84 -20.63
C ALA A 564 3.18 9.45 -19.23
N ALA A 565 2.36 10.46 -18.92
CA ALA A 565 2.28 11.06 -17.59
C ALA A 565 1.79 10.04 -16.54
N ILE A 566 0.73 9.29 -16.83
CA ILE A 566 0.23 8.22 -15.94
C ILE A 566 1.34 7.19 -15.69
N ARG A 567 2.04 6.73 -16.74
CA ARG A 567 3.17 5.80 -16.64
C ARG A 567 4.27 6.32 -15.72
N GLU A 568 4.64 7.60 -15.86
CA GLU A 568 5.68 8.23 -15.06
C GLU A 568 5.31 8.30 -13.58
N GLU A 569 4.06 8.65 -13.27
CA GLU A 569 3.57 8.62 -11.90
C GLU A 569 3.55 7.21 -11.32
N GLN A 570 3.11 6.20 -12.09
CA GLN A 570 3.11 4.79 -11.68
C GLN A 570 4.52 4.28 -11.36
N LEU A 571 5.49 4.55 -12.24
CA LEU A 571 6.88 4.16 -12.04
C LEU A 571 7.48 4.79 -10.78
N SER A 572 7.16 6.06 -10.53
CA SER A 572 7.72 6.80 -9.40
C SER A 572 7.35 6.20 -8.03
N ILE A 573 6.30 5.39 -7.96
CA ILE A 573 5.82 4.70 -6.74
C ILE A 573 6.05 3.18 -6.81
N GLY A 574 6.76 2.70 -7.83
CA GLY A 574 7.13 1.30 -8.03
C GLY A 574 6.01 0.41 -8.54
N VAL A 575 5.03 0.97 -9.25
CA VAL A 575 4.07 0.17 -10.02
C VAL A 575 4.71 -0.15 -11.36
N ASN A 576 4.98 -1.43 -11.59
CA ASN A 576 5.60 -1.93 -12.82
C ASN A 576 4.65 -2.79 -13.66
N TRP A 577 3.42 -3.02 -13.20
CA TRP A 577 2.41 -3.76 -13.93
C TRP A 577 1.01 -3.20 -13.64
N VAL A 578 0.27 -2.79 -14.67
CA VAL A 578 -1.07 -2.23 -14.54
C VAL A 578 -2.16 -3.12 -15.14
N LEU A 579 -3.33 -3.11 -14.52
CA LEU A 579 -4.53 -3.80 -14.97
C LEU A 579 -5.35 -2.95 -15.95
N SER A 580 -4.69 -2.50 -17.02
CA SER A 580 -5.23 -1.62 -18.04
C SER A 580 -4.53 -1.85 -19.38
N PRO A 581 -5.18 -1.54 -20.52
CA PRO A 581 -6.49 -0.87 -20.66
C PRO A 581 -7.67 -1.86 -20.83
N PRO A 582 -8.92 -1.43 -20.51
CA PRO A 582 -10.12 -2.14 -20.93
C PRO A 582 -10.38 -1.94 -22.43
N LEU A 583 -10.80 -3.00 -23.12
CA LEU A 583 -11.02 -3.09 -24.57
C LEU A 583 -12.44 -3.57 -24.92
N ASP A 584 -13.31 -3.62 -23.92
CA ASP A 584 -14.72 -3.98 -24.08
C ASP A 584 -15.45 -2.88 -24.86
N ILE A 585 -16.46 -3.26 -25.66
CA ILE A 585 -17.22 -2.33 -26.51
C ILE A 585 -18.55 -1.98 -25.83
N ALA A 586 -18.91 -0.69 -25.80
CA ALA A 586 -20.10 -0.16 -25.12
C ALA A 586 -21.43 -0.37 -25.88
N TRP A 587 -21.71 -1.57 -26.39
CA TRP A 587 -22.94 -1.86 -27.16
C TRP A 587 -24.19 -2.09 -26.31
N GLU A 588 -24.02 -2.49 -25.04
CA GLU A 588 -25.10 -2.52 -24.06
C GLU A 588 -25.07 -1.22 -23.23
N PRO A 589 -25.88 -0.20 -23.57
CA PRO A 589 -25.81 1.13 -22.95
C PRO A 589 -26.19 1.13 -21.47
N ARG A 590 -26.89 0.11 -20.97
CA ARG A 590 -27.22 0.00 -19.54
C ARG A 590 -26.07 -0.52 -18.70
N TYR A 591 -24.95 -0.87 -19.33
CA TYR A 591 -23.83 -1.43 -18.62
C TYR A 591 -23.12 -0.36 -17.77
N GLY A 592 -23.02 -0.58 -16.46
CA GLY A 592 -22.46 0.43 -15.55
C GLY A 592 -20.98 0.76 -15.80
N ARG A 593 -20.20 -0.10 -16.48
CA ARG A 593 -18.76 0.15 -16.70
C ARG A 593 -18.45 0.96 -17.96
N ILE A 594 -19.43 1.51 -18.68
CA ILE A 594 -19.18 2.27 -19.92
C ILE A 594 -18.19 3.43 -19.70
N GLY A 595 -18.23 4.09 -18.54
CA GLY A 595 -17.25 5.12 -18.18
C GLY A 595 -15.79 4.66 -18.20
N GLU A 596 -15.54 3.37 -18.03
CA GLU A 596 -14.19 2.78 -18.06
C GLU A 596 -13.69 2.52 -19.49
N LEU A 597 -14.60 2.48 -20.47
CA LEU A 597 -14.35 2.07 -21.85
C LEU A 597 -13.99 3.26 -22.76
N TYR A 598 -13.64 2.99 -24.02
CA TYR A 598 -13.39 4.02 -25.04
C TYR A 598 -14.61 4.30 -25.95
N GLY A 599 -15.75 3.65 -25.69
CA GLY A 599 -17.00 3.85 -26.41
C GLY A 599 -17.51 2.62 -27.17
N GLU A 600 -18.35 2.85 -28.18
CA GLU A 600 -19.07 1.80 -28.92
C GLU A 600 -18.37 1.36 -30.22
N ASP A 601 -17.30 2.03 -30.63
CA ASP A 601 -16.61 1.74 -31.89
C ASP A 601 -15.38 0.85 -31.69
N SER A 602 -15.30 -0.23 -32.50
CA SER A 602 -14.20 -1.19 -32.44
C SER A 602 -12.85 -0.62 -32.87
N TYR A 603 -12.82 0.27 -33.88
CA TYR A 603 -11.58 0.87 -34.38
C TYR A 603 -11.02 1.86 -33.35
N LEU A 604 -11.86 2.77 -32.86
CA LEU A 604 -11.52 3.75 -31.84
C LEU A 604 -10.97 3.05 -30.58
N THR A 605 -11.70 2.07 -30.05
CA THR A 605 -11.29 1.28 -28.88
C THR A 605 -9.95 0.58 -29.12
N GLY A 606 -9.77 -0.02 -30.30
CA GLY A 606 -8.51 -0.67 -30.67
C GLY A 606 -7.32 0.28 -30.77
N GLU A 607 -7.49 1.46 -31.35
CA GLU A 607 -6.40 2.45 -31.49
C GLU A 607 -6.00 3.06 -30.14
N PHE A 608 -6.97 3.44 -29.30
CA PHE A 608 -6.69 3.93 -27.95
C PHE A 608 -6.04 2.83 -27.09
N GLY A 609 -6.55 1.60 -27.16
CA GLY A 609 -5.98 0.43 -26.50
C GLY A 609 -4.52 0.15 -26.91
N HIS A 610 -4.26 0.11 -28.22
CA HIS A 610 -2.91 -0.04 -28.77
C HIS A 610 -1.99 1.09 -28.31
N ALA A 611 -2.42 2.35 -28.40
CA ALA A 611 -1.63 3.49 -27.96
C ALA A 611 -1.30 3.43 -26.46
N TYR A 612 -2.26 3.00 -25.63
CA TYR A 612 -2.04 2.85 -24.20
C TYR A 612 -0.96 1.79 -23.92
N VAL A 613 -1.09 0.59 -24.48
CA VAL A 613 -0.12 -0.51 -24.31
C VAL A 613 1.27 -0.09 -24.80
N GLN A 614 1.34 0.49 -26.00
CA GLN A 614 2.60 0.94 -26.58
C GLN A 614 3.33 1.93 -25.66
N ILE A 615 2.63 2.96 -25.18
CA ILE A 615 3.26 4.01 -24.36
C ILE A 615 3.60 3.49 -22.96
N MET A 616 2.71 2.75 -22.29
CA MET A 616 3.00 2.18 -20.96
C MET A 616 4.21 1.23 -20.99
N GLN A 617 4.28 0.38 -22.03
CA GLN A 617 5.32 -0.62 -22.18
C GLN A 617 6.58 -0.13 -22.91
N ASP A 618 6.67 1.17 -23.21
CA ASP A 618 7.89 1.79 -23.77
C ASP A 618 9.12 1.26 -23.06
N LYS A 619 10.18 1.01 -23.81
CA LYS A 619 11.43 0.53 -23.23
C LYS A 619 12.18 1.67 -22.54
N ASP A 620 12.81 1.38 -21.42
CA ASP A 620 13.80 2.27 -20.82
C ASP A 620 15.14 2.19 -21.57
N LYS A 621 16.14 2.95 -21.10
CA LYS A 621 17.47 3.00 -21.70
C LYS A 621 18.22 1.65 -21.68
N ASP A 622 17.82 0.74 -20.79
CA ASP A 622 18.44 -0.57 -20.58
C ASP A 622 17.64 -1.70 -21.27
N GLY A 623 16.56 -1.34 -21.99
CA GLY A 623 15.72 -2.27 -22.75
C GLY A 623 14.61 -2.94 -21.94
N ASN A 624 14.39 -2.54 -20.68
CA ASN A 624 13.31 -3.05 -19.86
C ASN A 624 11.99 -2.40 -20.24
N ILE A 625 10.90 -3.16 -20.14
CA ILE A 625 9.53 -2.62 -20.17
C ILE A 625 9.37 -1.67 -18.99
N LYS A 626 8.95 -0.43 -19.23
CA LYS A 626 8.66 0.52 -18.15
C LYS A 626 7.55 0.02 -17.24
N VAL A 627 6.34 -0.16 -17.78
CA VAL A 627 5.18 -0.68 -17.05
C VAL A 627 4.49 -1.73 -17.92
N ALA A 628 4.42 -2.98 -17.46
CA ALA A 628 3.69 -4.06 -18.12
C ALA A 628 2.17 -3.77 -18.13
N CYS A 629 1.49 -4.10 -19.22
CA CYS A 629 0.04 -3.92 -19.35
C CYS A 629 -0.73 -5.24 -19.32
N THR A 630 -1.91 -5.22 -18.70
CA THR A 630 -2.93 -6.25 -18.83
C THR A 630 -4.12 -5.71 -19.62
N ILE A 631 -4.27 -6.14 -20.88
CA ILE A 631 -5.49 -5.85 -21.65
C ILE A 631 -6.68 -6.63 -21.08
N LYS A 632 -7.87 -6.02 -20.98
CA LYS A 632 -9.04 -6.63 -20.31
C LYS A 632 -10.37 -6.20 -20.92
N HIS A 633 -11.50 -6.87 -20.69
CA HIS A 633 -11.61 -8.18 -20.07
C HIS A 633 -11.90 -9.21 -21.16
N PHE A 634 -10.96 -10.09 -21.47
CA PHE A 634 -11.06 -11.00 -22.61
C PHE A 634 -12.08 -12.12 -22.35
N VAL A 635 -13.16 -12.24 -23.12
CA VAL A 635 -13.81 -11.16 -23.89
C VAL A 635 -15.09 -10.78 -23.15
N TYR A 636 -15.43 -9.50 -23.17
CA TYR A 636 -16.57 -8.90 -22.49
C TYR A 636 -16.97 -7.62 -23.24
N GLY A 637 -18.25 -7.26 -23.21
CA GLY A 637 -18.75 -6.09 -23.92
C GLY A 637 -20.26 -6.11 -24.12
N GLU A 638 -20.86 -7.29 -24.24
CA GLU A 638 -22.32 -7.46 -24.31
C GLU A 638 -22.86 -8.14 -23.06
N SER A 639 -22.74 -7.47 -21.92
CA SER A 639 -23.31 -8.01 -20.69
C SER A 639 -24.82 -8.07 -20.81
N ARG A 640 -25.41 -9.28 -20.81
CA ARG A 640 -26.86 -9.43 -21.05
C ARG A 640 -27.70 -8.59 -20.08
N GLY A 641 -28.48 -7.67 -20.64
CA GLY A 641 -29.34 -6.76 -19.89
C GLY A 641 -28.61 -5.66 -19.12
N GLY A 642 -27.32 -5.42 -19.40
CA GLY A 642 -26.47 -4.46 -18.69
C GLY A 642 -26.00 -4.93 -17.31
N VAL A 643 -26.44 -6.09 -16.84
CA VAL A 643 -26.10 -6.63 -15.52
C VAL A 643 -24.62 -6.99 -15.48
N ASN A 644 -23.82 -6.40 -14.60
CA ASN A 644 -22.40 -6.73 -14.49
C ASN A 644 -22.18 -8.25 -14.26
N THR A 645 -21.15 -8.83 -14.87
CA THR A 645 -20.77 -10.26 -14.86
C THR A 645 -21.68 -11.21 -15.65
N ALA A 646 -22.75 -10.71 -16.27
CA ALA A 646 -23.68 -11.57 -16.99
C ALA A 646 -23.02 -12.26 -18.20
N SER A 647 -23.63 -13.38 -18.62
CA SER A 647 -23.23 -14.09 -19.85
C SER A 647 -23.35 -13.22 -21.09
N GLN A 648 -22.64 -13.58 -22.15
CA GLN A 648 -22.79 -13.00 -23.49
C GLN A 648 -22.87 -14.09 -24.57
N TYR A 649 -23.28 -13.71 -25.78
CA TYR A 649 -23.29 -14.62 -26.93
C TYR A 649 -21.87 -14.84 -27.48
N GLY A 650 -21.58 -16.04 -27.99
CA GLY A 650 -20.22 -16.42 -28.42
C GLY A 650 -20.10 -16.85 -29.88
N GLY A 651 -20.96 -16.36 -30.78
CA GLY A 651 -20.85 -16.67 -32.20
C GLY A 651 -19.50 -16.22 -32.78
N ILE A 652 -18.74 -17.11 -33.42
CA ILE A 652 -17.36 -16.81 -33.83
C ILE A 652 -17.23 -15.61 -34.78
N ASN A 653 -18.22 -15.39 -35.66
CA ASN A 653 -18.22 -14.25 -36.58
C ASN A 653 -18.46 -12.92 -35.83
N HIS A 654 -19.37 -12.94 -34.86
CA HIS A 654 -19.64 -11.80 -33.96
C HIS A 654 -18.39 -11.47 -33.14
N LEU A 655 -17.80 -12.48 -32.49
CA LEU A 655 -16.58 -12.29 -31.71
C LEU A 655 -15.45 -11.67 -32.55
N PHE A 656 -15.14 -12.21 -33.74
CA PHE A 656 -14.02 -11.68 -34.54
C PHE A 656 -14.29 -10.35 -35.23
N ASN A 657 -15.52 -10.07 -35.62
CA ASN A 657 -15.82 -8.81 -36.31
C ASN A 657 -16.08 -7.65 -35.36
N ASP A 658 -16.39 -7.94 -34.10
CA ASP A 658 -16.84 -6.95 -33.14
C ASP A 658 -15.95 -7.02 -31.90
N GLN A 659 -16.24 -7.93 -30.97
CA GLN A 659 -15.64 -7.98 -29.64
C GLN A 659 -14.10 -8.16 -29.62
N LEU A 660 -13.52 -8.88 -30.59
CA LEU A 660 -12.08 -9.17 -30.65
C LEU A 660 -11.28 -8.18 -31.49
N ARG A 661 -11.91 -7.28 -32.25
CA ARG A 661 -11.18 -6.31 -33.08
C ARG A 661 -10.27 -5.39 -32.25
N PRO A 662 -10.73 -4.82 -31.12
CA PRO A 662 -9.86 -4.05 -30.24
C PRO A 662 -8.67 -4.85 -29.73
N TYR A 663 -8.87 -6.13 -29.38
CA TYR A 663 -7.82 -7.02 -28.92
C TYR A 663 -6.80 -7.32 -30.02
N ILE A 664 -7.24 -7.62 -31.25
CA ILE A 664 -6.36 -7.83 -32.39
C ILE A 664 -5.46 -6.61 -32.61
N ARG A 665 -6.02 -5.40 -32.51
CA ARG A 665 -5.25 -4.17 -32.65
C ARG A 665 -4.29 -3.95 -31.48
N ALA A 666 -4.73 -4.16 -30.24
CA ALA A 666 -3.88 -4.01 -29.06
C ALA A 666 -2.72 -5.02 -29.02
N LEU A 667 -2.93 -6.24 -29.54
CA LEU A 667 -1.90 -7.28 -29.65
C LEU A 667 -0.72 -6.87 -30.55
N GLU A 668 -0.91 -5.95 -31.50
CA GLU A 668 0.19 -5.40 -32.30
C GLU A 668 1.22 -4.63 -31.45
N ALA A 669 0.84 -4.20 -30.22
CA ALA A 669 1.74 -3.57 -29.24
C ALA A 669 2.36 -4.56 -28.24
N ASP A 670 2.15 -5.87 -28.42
CA ASP A 670 2.71 -6.96 -27.60
C ASP A 670 2.46 -6.79 -26.08
N PRO A 671 1.20 -6.73 -25.62
CA PRO A 671 0.88 -6.58 -24.20
C PRO A 671 1.44 -7.74 -23.37
N ALA A 672 2.05 -7.43 -22.23
CA ALA A 672 2.68 -8.42 -21.36
C ALA A 672 1.68 -9.40 -20.73
N ALA A 673 0.44 -8.97 -20.52
CA ALA A 673 -0.61 -9.76 -19.89
C ALA A 673 -2.00 -9.49 -20.47
N LEU A 674 -2.93 -10.39 -20.17
CA LEU A 674 -4.35 -10.30 -20.51
C LEU A 674 -5.19 -10.88 -19.37
N MET A 675 -6.28 -10.20 -19.02
CA MET A 675 -7.22 -10.65 -18.00
C MET A 675 -8.49 -11.17 -18.67
N VAL A 676 -8.90 -12.38 -18.30
CA VAL A 676 -10.17 -12.95 -18.77
C VAL A 676 -11.35 -12.32 -18.04
N SER A 677 -12.51 -12.27 -18.67
CA SER A 677 -13.72 -11.68 -18.08
C SER A 677 -14.41 -12.58 -17.05
N TYR A 678 -15.36 -11.99 -16.31
CA TYR A 678 -16.29 -12.75 -15.47
C TYR A 678 -17.31 -13.56 -16.26
N ALA A 679 -17.59 -13.16 -17.51
CA ALA A 679 -18.74 -13.63 -18.26
C ALA A 679 -18.60 -15.11 -18.64
N SER A 680 -19.76 -15.74 -18.81
CA SER A 680 -19.84 -16.96 -19.62
C SER A 680 -20.01 -16.58 -21.09
N VAL A 681 -19.07 -16.99 -21.94
CA VAL A 681 -19.15 -16.84 -23.40
C VAL A 681 -19.68 -18.14 -23.96
N ASP A 682 -20.82 -18.08 -24.64
CA ASP A 682 -21.54 -19.26 -25.11
C ASP A 682 -21.76 -20.29 -23.97
N LEU A 683 -22.21 -19.79 -22.82
CA LEU A 683 -22.50 -20.56 -21.60
C LEU A 683 -21.27 -21.17 -20.88
N ILE A 684 -20.05 -20.90 -21.34
CA ILE A 684 -18.83 -21.38 -20.68
C ILE A 684 -18.13 -20.21 -19.97
N PRO A 685 -17.94 -20.25 -18.63
CA PRO A 685 -17.20 -19.22 -17.91
C PRO A 685 -15.79 -19.01 -18.47
N MET A 686 -15.41 -17.76 -18.72
CA MET A 686 -14.12 -17.45 -19.34
C MET A 686 -12.91 -17.96 -18.54
N SER A 687 -13.02 -18.07 -17.22
CA SER A 687 -11.96 -18.66 -16.38
C SER A 687 -11.66 -20.13 -16.68
N MET A 688 -12.54 -20.86 -17.36
CA MET A 688 -12.34 -22.27 -17.76
C MET A 688 -12.48 -22.50 -19.27
N ASN A 689 -12.60 -21.45 -20.07
CA ASN A 689 -12.93 -21.56 -21.49
C ASN A 689 -11.67 -21.86 -22.32
N GLU A 690 -11.30 -23.14 -22.39
CA GLU A 690 -10.12 -23.63 -23.10
C GLU A 690 -10.16 -23.27 -24.60
N TYR A 691 -11.32 -23.34 -25.25
CA TYR A 691 -11.44 -22.97 -26.68
C TYR A 691 -11.08 -21.50 -26.91
N MET A 692 -11.64 -20.59 -26.10
CA MET A 692 -11.34 -19.16 -26.24
C MET A 692 -9.90 -18.80 -25.88
N ILE A 693 -9.32 -19.47 -24.88
CA ILE A 693 -7.95 -19.17 -24.43
C ILE A 693 -6.91 -19.87 -25.30
N GLN A 694 -7.00 -21.18 -25.50
CA GLN A 694 -6.00 -21.94 -26.24
C GLN A 694 -6.19 -21.80 -27.75
N ASP A 695 -7.38 -22.09 -28.28
CA ASP A 695 -7.56 -22.13 -29.74
C ASP A 695 -7.65 -20.73 -30.35
N ILE A 696 -8.39 -19.82 -29.71
CA ILE A 696 -8.57 -18.46 -30.22
C ILE A 696 -7.40 -17.56 -29.81
N LEU A 697 -7.21 -17.30 -28.52
CA LEU A 697 -6.21 -16.32 -28.05
C LEU A 697 -4.76 -16.76 -28.34
N ARG A 698 -4.36 -17.97 -27.92
CA ARG A 698 -2.99 -18.46 -28.20
C ARG A 698 -2.84 -18.91 -29.66
N GLY A 699 -3.76 -19.74 -30.14
CA GLY A 699 -3.64 -20.42 -31.44
C GLY A 699 -3.86 -19.51 -32.64
N LYS A 700 -4.93 -18.71 -32.66
CA LYS A 700 -5.27 -17.83 -33.80
C LYS A 700 -4.71 -16.42 -33.67
N LEU A 701 -4.76 -15.84 -32.47
CA LEU A 701 -4.32 -14.47 -32.23
C LEU A 701 -2.84 -14.37 -31.84
N GLY A 702 -2.19 -15.47 -31.48
CA GLY A 702 -0.75 -15.51 -31.23
C GLY A 702 -0.29 -14.82 -29.95
N PHE A 703 -1.16 -14.64 -28.96
CA PHE A 703 -0.78 -14.03 -27.69
C PHE A 703 0.17 -14.96 -26.91
N GLU A 704 1.32 -14.47 -26.44
CA GLU A 704 2.30 -15.27 -25.68
C GLU A 704 2.49 -14.80 -24.21
N GLY A 705 1.87 -13.67 -23.83
CA GLY A 705 1.97 -13.09 -22.48
C GLY A 705 1.25 -13.87 -21.38
N VAL A 706 1.14 -13.31 -20.17
CA VAL A 706 0.44 -13.94 -19.04
C VAL A 706 -1.08 -13.84 -19.21
N VAL A 707 -1.81 -14.94 -19.02
CA VAL A 707 -3.28 -14.92 -18.89
C VAL A 707 -3.64 -14.97 -17.42
N MET A 708 -4.43 -14.01 -16.95
CA MET A 708 -4.85 -13.93 -15.55
C MET A 708 -6.36 -13.94 -15.38
N SER A 709 -6.82 -14.31 -14.19
CA SER A 709 -8.23 -14.22 -13.80
C SER A 709 -8.63 -12.77 -13.50
N ASP A 710 -9.92 -12.46 -13.66
CA ASP A 710 -10.53 -11.32 -12.95
C ASP A 710 -10.83 -11.68 -11.49
N ALA A 711 -11.14 -10.69 -10.65
CA ALA A 711 -11.23 -10.79 -9.21
C ALA A 711 -12.29 -11.80 -8.73
N GLY A 712 -11.87 -12.97 -8.26
CA GLY A 712 -12.79 -14.03 -7.80
C GLY A 712 -13.51 -14.80 -8.91
N SER A 713 -13.15 -14.59 -10.18
CA SER A 713 -13.76 -15.32 -11.30
C SER A 713 -13.56 -16.84 -11.22
N ILE A 714 -12.41 -17.31 -10.70
CA ILE A 714 -12.14 -18.74 -10.47
C ILE A 714 -13.03 -19.29 -9.33
N SER A 715 -13.17 -18.58 -8.21
CA SER A 715 -14.00 -19.05 -7.09
C SER A 715 -15.49 -19.08 -7.45
N ASN A 716 -15.94 -18.17 -8.32
CA ASN A 716 -17.30 -18.15 -8.87
C ASN A 716 -17.66 -19.41 -9.68
N MET A 717 -16.68 -20.17 -10.18
CA MET A 717 -16.94 -21.48 -10.79
C MET A 717 -17.57 -22.48 -9.82
N TYR A 718 -17.19 -22.40 -8.54
CA TYR A 718 -17.74 -23.24 -7.47
C TYR A 718 -18.94 -22.60 -6.78
N THR A 719 -18.90 -21.29 -6.52
CA THR A 719 -19.91 -20.60 -5.69
C THR A 719 -21.13 -20.13 -6.48
N GLN A 720 -20.97 -19.74 -7.75
CA GLN A 720 -22.01 -19.09 -8.55
C GLN A 720 -22.45 -19.94 -9.75
N SER A 721 -21.56 -20.22 -10.70
CA SER A 721 -21.92 -20.96 -11.93
C SER A 721 -22.06 -22.47 -11.73
N ARG A 722 -21.54 -23.00 -10.62
CA ARG A 722 -21.63 -24.42 -10.22
C ARG A 722 -21.08 -25.40 -11.27
N VAL A 723 -20.05 -24.98 -12.00
CA VAL A 723 -19.32 -25.81 -12.97
C VAL A 723 -18.12 -26.55 -12.37
N ALA A 724 -17.74 -26.20 -11.14
CA ALA A 724 -16.74 -26.91 -10.35
C ALA A 724 -17.37 -27.52 -9.09
N THR A 725 -16.84 -28.67 -8.67
CA THR A 725 -17.29 -29.45 -7.50
C THR A 725 -16.62 -29.02 -6.19
N SER A 726 -15.51 -28.29 -6.28
CA SER A 726 -14.75 -27.74 -5.14
C SER A 726 -13.86 -26.58 -5.60
N TYR A 727 -13.24 -25.85 -4.67
CA TYR A 727 -12.21 -24.87 -5.01
C TYR A 727 -11.00 -25.51 -5.72
N ALA A 728 -10.53 -26.67 -5.27
CA ALA A 728 -9.42 -27.37 -5.93
C ALA A 728 -9.75 -27.75 -7.39
N ASP A 729 -10.98 -28.20 -7.63
CA ASP A 729 -11.48 -28.49 -8.98
C ASP A 729 -11.57 -27.23 -9.85
N ALA A 730 -12.08 -26.12 -9.31
CA ALA A 730 -12.11 -24.83 -10.00
C ALA A 730 -10.70 -24.35 -10.41
N GLY A 731 -9.73 -24.42 -9.48
CA GLY A 731 -8.35 -24.08 -9.76
C GLY A 731 -7.71 -24.97 -10.82
N LEU A 732 -8.00 -26.27 -10.80
CA LEU A 732 -7.49 -27.21 -11.80
C LEU A 732 -8.06 -26.94 -13.19
N GLN A 733 -9.37 -26.68 -13.30
CA GLN A 733 -10.02 -26.35 -14.57
C GLN A 733 -9.48 -25.02 -15.13
N ALA A 734 -9.31 -24.00 -14.29
CA ALA A 734 -8.74 -22.72 -14.71
C ALA A 734 -7.29 -22.82 -15.19
N LEU A 735 -6.46 -23.57 -14.46
CA LEU A 735 -5.07 -23.82 -14.84
C LEU A 735 -4.98 -24.59 -16.18
N LYS A 736 -5.85 -25.59 -16.39
CA LYS A 736 -5.91 -26.35 -17.65
C LYS A 736 -6.38 -25.48 -18.82
N ALA A 737 -7.34 -24.59 -18.60
CA ALA A 737 -7.78 -23.65 -19.63
C ALA A 737 -6.67 -22.67 -20.03
N GLY A 738 -5.71 -22.39 -19.15
CA GLY A 738 -4.50 -21.61 -19.44
C GLY A 738 -4.32 -20.36 -18.58
N LEU A 739 -5.08 -20.20 -17.50
CA LEU A 739 -4.86 -19.13 -16.52
C LEU A 739 -3.58 -19.42 -15.73
N GLN A 740 -2.76 -18.38 -15.56
CA GLN A 740 -1.43 -18.46 -14.96
C GLN A 740 -1.31 -17.61 -13.68
N MET A 741 -2.20 -16.65 -13.49
CA MET A 741 -2.21 -15.74 -12.34
C MET A 741 -3.64 -15.53 -11.86
N GLU A 742 -3.86 -15.59 -10.55
CA GLU A 742 -5.15 -15.34 -9.95
C GLU A 742 -5.21 -13.96 -9.29
N LEU A 743 -6.22 -13.18 -9.66
CA LEU A 743 -6.55 -11.94 -8.98
C LEU A 743 -7.54 -12.25 -7.83
N SER A 744 -7.11 -12.07 -6.57
CA SER A 744 -7.99 -12.24 -5.40
C SER A 744 -7.75 -11.15 -4.32
N PRO A 745 -8.42 -9.99 -4.43
CA PRO A 745 -8.19 -8.85 -3.54
C PRO A 745 -8.83 -8.97 -2.15
N GLY A 746 -9.54 -10.05 -1.81
CA GLY A 746 -10.26 -10.16 -0.52
C GLY A 746 -10.39 -11.57 0.05
N ASN A 747 -10.87 -12.52 -0.75
CA ASN A 747 -10.96 -13.93 -0.33
C ASN A 747 -9.63 -14.66 -0.53
N PRO A 748 -9.41 -15.82 0.12
CA PRO A 748 -8.28 -16.67 -0.25
C PRO A 748 -8.33 -17.03 -1.73
N ALA A 749 -7.20 -16.91 -2.42
CA ALA A 749 -7.07 -17.40 -3.79
C ALA A 749 -7.33 -18.91 -3.86
N VAL A 750 -7.75 -19.37 -5.03
CA VAL A 750 -8.07 -20.77 -5.33
C VAL A 750 -6.83 -21.56 -5.74
N PHE A 751 -5.90 -21.01 -6.51
CA PHE A 751 -4.66 -21.71 -6.93
C PHE A 751 -3.81 -22.29 -5.78
N PRO A 752 -3.70 -21.67 -4.59
CA PRO A 752 -3.06 -22.28 -3.42
C PRO A 752 -3.58 -23.69 -3.06
N ASN A 753 -4.83 -24.02 -3.38
CA ASN A 753 -5.39 -25.37 -3.14
C ASN A 753 -4.71 -26.46 -3.99
N LEU A 754 -3.95 -26.08 -5.03
CA LEU A 754 -3.21 -27.00 -5.89
C LEU A 754 -1.88 -27.45 -5.27
N VAL A 755 -1.49 -26.96 -4.08
CA VAL A 755 -0.24 -27.35 -3.40
C VAL A 755 -0.11 -28.85 -3.21
N ASN A 756 -1.22 -29.57 -3.05
CA ASN A 756 -1.23 -31.02 -2.88
C ASN A 756 -1.15 -31.81 -4.21
N SER A 757 -1.07 -31.14 -5.36
CA SER A 757 -1.10 -31.76 -6.70
C SER A 757 0.29 -32.11 -7.26
N THR A 758 1.33 -32.15 -6.42
CA THR A 758 2.74 -32.38 -6.81
C THR A 758 2.99 -33.64 -7.65
N LYS A 759 2.14 -34.66 -7.52
CA LYS A 759 2.28 -35.94 -8.24
C LYS A 759 1.69 -35.93 -9.64
N ASP A 760 0.85 -34.94 -9.98
CA ASP A 760 0.27 -34.80 -11.31
C ASP A 760 1.27 -34.07 -12.23
N LYS A 761 1.86 -34.81 -13.17
CA LYS A 761 2.86 -34.29 -14.11
C LYS A 761 2.32 -33.21 -15.03
N GLN A 762 1.03 -33.25 -15.38
CA GLN A 762 0.40 -32.24 -16.23
C GLN A 762 0.22 -30.94 -15.44
N VAL A 763 -0.30 -31.03 -14.22
CA VAL A 763 -0.44 -29.87 -13.32
C VAL A 763 0.91 -29.24 -13.01
N ALA A 764 1.93 -30.06 -12.74
CA ALA A 764 3.28 -29.57 -12.49
C ALA A 764 3.86 -28.80 -13.68
N LYS A 765 3.66 -29.31 -14.91
CA LYS A 765 4.09 -28.61 -16.13
C LYS A 765 3.39 -27.26 -16.29
N LEU A 766 2.09 -27.20 -16.03
CA LEU A 766 1.31 -25.95 -16.15
C LEU A 766 1.72 -24.91 -15.09
N ILE A 767 1.99 -25.34 -13.86
CA ILE A 767 2.52 -24.45 -12.80
C ILE A 767 3.93 -23.95 -13.13
N ASP A 768 4.81 -24.82 -13.66
CA ASP A 768 6.13 -24.41 -14.12
C ASP A 768 6.04 -23.35 -15.23
N GLU A 769 5.12 -23.51 -16.17
CA GLU A 769 4.88 -22.56 -17.25
C GLU A 769 4.31 -21.22 -16.75
N ALA A 770 3.36 -21.27 -15.81
CA ALA A 770 2.80 -20.08 -15.17
C ALA A 770 3.88 -19.29 -14.41
N ALA A 771 4.64 -19.96 -13.53
CA ALA A 771 5.74 -19.34 -12.79
C ALA A 771 6.81 -18.79 -13.73
N LEU A 772 7.15 -19.49 -14.82
CA LEU A 772 8.11 -19.02 -15.81
C LEU A 772 7.66 -17.69 -16.45
N ASN A 773 6.40 -17.58 -16.87
CA ASN A 773 5.90 -16.38 -17.53
C ASN A 773 5.82 -15.19 -16.55
N LEU A 774 5.42 -15.44 -15.30
CA LEU A 774 5.39 -14.41 -14.25
C LEU A 774 6.79 -13.89 -13.90
N LEU A 775 7.77 -14.79 -13.74
CA LEU A 775 9.16 -14.40 -13.58
C LEU A 775 9.71 -13.66 -14.80
N THR A 776 9.29 -14.04 -16.02
CA THR A 776 9.69 -13.36 -17.25
C THR A 776 9.23 -11.91 -17.24
N ILE A 777 7.99 -11.61 -16.80
CA ILE A 777 7.53 -10.22 -16.63
C ILE A 777 8.40 -9.48 -15.60
N LYS A 778 8.67 -10.07 -14.43
CA LYS A 778 9.51 -9.44 -13.39
C LYS A 778 10.90 -9.08 -13.90
N PHE A 779 11.55 -9.97 -14.65
CA PHE A 779 12.83 -9.65 -15.30
C PHE A 779 12.67 -8.61 -16.41
N ALA A 780 11.61 -8.70 -17.22
CA ALA A 780 11.40 -7.79 -18.35
C ALA A 780 11.10 -6.36 -17.90
N THR A 781 10.57 -6.15 -16.70
CA THR A 781 10.33 -4.81 -16.13
C THR A 781 11.54 -4.25 -15.37
N GLY A 782 12.68 -4.94 -15.39
CA GLY A 782 13.89 -4.50 -14.69
C GLY A 782 13.78 -4.57 -13.17
N LEU A 783 12.79 -5.27 -12.61
CA LEU A 783 12.53 -5.30 -11.16
C LEU A 783 13.70 -5.90 -10.35
N PHE A 784 14.48 -6.76 -10.99
CA PHE A 784 15.70 -7.35 -10.42
C PHE A 784 16.94 -6.45 -10.56
N ASP A 785 16.88 -5.44 -11.43
CA ASP A 785 18.04 -4.67 -11.87
C ASP A 785 17.98 -3.21 -11.39
N ASN A 786 16.77 -2.71 -11.12
CA ASN A 786 16.51 -1.35 -10.66
C ASN A 786 16.39 -1.28 -9.14
N ASP A 787 16.68 -0.11 -8.57
CA ASP A 787 16.45 0.15 -7.15
C ASP A 787 14.95 0.28 -6.85
N ILE A 788 14.56 0.04 -5.60
CA ILE A 788 13.20 0.32 -5.15
C ILE A 788 12.87 1.83 -5.28
N PRO A 789 11.58 2.22 -5.35
CA PRO A 789 11.20 3.62 -5.57
C PRO A 789 11.68 4.55 -4.47
N ASP A 790 12.10 5.76 -4.86
CA ASP A 790 12.52 6.82 -3.95
C ASP A 790 11.36 7.80 -3.66
N VAL A 791 11.15 8.11 -2.39
CA VAL A 791 10.04 8.96 -1.93
C VAL A 791 10.19 10.41 -2.39
N GLU A 792 11.42 10.95 -2.48
CA GLU A 792 11.63 12.30 -2.98
C GLU A 792 11.39 12.39 -4.49
N ILE A 793 11.79 11.36 -5.25
CA ILE A 793 11.49 11.26 -6.68
C ILE A 793 9.98 11.16 -6.91
N ALA A 794 9.29 10.32 -6.13
CA ALA A 794 7.84 10.22 -6.16
C ALA A 794 7.19 11.59 -5.91
N ASN A 795 7.57 12.28 -4.83
CA ASN A 795 7.02 13.58 -4.47
C ASN A 795 7.25 14.66 -5.55
N LYS A 796 8.37 14.61 -6.29
CA LYS A 796 8.64 15.53 -7.41
C LYS A 796 7.86 15.17 -8.69
N THR A 797 7.59 13.89 -8.90
CA THR A 797 6.95 13.38 -10.13
C THR A 797 5.43 13.50 -10.07
N LEU A 798 4.84 13.13 -8.92
CA LEU A 798 3.41 13.16 -8.70
C LEU A 798 2.86 14.58 -8.84
N ARG A 799 1.81 14.73 -9.65
CA ARG A 799 1.08 16.00 -9.81
C ARG A 799 1.96 17.16 -10.27
N GLN A 800 3.05 16.88 -11.00
CA GLN A 800 3.88 17.94 -11.55
C GLN A 800 3.06 18.85 -12.49
N PRO A 801 3.41 20.14 -12.63
CA PRO A 801 2.60 21.10 -13.39
C PRO A 801 2.27 20.66 -14.82
N ALA A 802 3.18 19.95 -15.49
CA ALA A 802 2.96 19.40 -16.83
C ALA A 802 1.82 18.36 -16.86
N HIS A 803 1.73 17.48 -15.86
CA HIS A 803 0.67 16.47 -15.77
C HIS A 803 -0.69 17.12 -15.52
N LEU A 804 -0.73 18.11 -14.63
CA LEU A 804 -1.95 18.85 -14.33
C LEU A 804 -2.45 19.67 -15.53
N GLU A 805 -1.55 20.18 -16.37
CA GLU A 805 -1.96 20.85 -17.61
C GLU A 805 -2.53 19.85 -18.63
N LEU A 806 -1.94 18.67 -18.78
CA LEU A 806 -2.49 17.61 -19.63
C LEU A 806 -3.90 17.20 -19.17
N ALA A 807 -4.12 17.04 -17.85
CA ALA A 807 -5.44 16.76 -17.30
C ALA A 807 -6.45 17.88 -17.63
N ARG A 808 -6.04 19.15 -17.48
CA ARG A 808 -6.88 20.31 -17.82
C ARG A 808 -7.22 20.36 -19.32
N GLU A 809 -6.24 20.11 -20.19
CA GLU A 809 -6.46 20.06 -21.64
C GLU A 809 -7.40 18.92 -22.04
N ALA A 810 -7.25 17.75 -21.43
CA ALA A 810 -8.17 16.62 -21.63
C ALA A 810 -9.60 16.96 -21.23
N CYS A 811 -9.81 17.63 -20.08
CA CYS A 811 -11.13 18.11 -19.66
C CYS A 811 -11.74 19.07 -20.68
N ARG A 812 -10.94 20.04 -21.18
CA ARG A 812 -11.40 21.03 -22.18
C ARG A 812 -11.78 20.38 -23.51
N GLU A 813 -10.98 19.43 -23.98
CA GLU A 813 -11.21 18.77 -25.27
C GLU A 813 -12.26 17.65 -25.23
N GLY A 814 -12.51 17.05 -24.05
CA GLY A 814 -13.45 15.94 -23.89
C GLY A 814 -14.91 16.36 -23.74
N ILE A 815 -15.18 17.62 -23.38
CA ILE A 815 -16.55 18.15 -23.23
C ILE A 815 -17.25 18.21 -24.61
N VAL A 816 -18.43 17.59 -24.68
CA VAL A 816 -19.23 17.51 -25.92
C VAL A 816 -20.41 18.47 -25.86
N LEU A 817 -20.52 19.37 -26.84
CA LEU A 817 -21.69 20.21 -27.01
C LEU A 817 -22.73 19.48 -27.88
N LEU A 818 -23.87 19.10 -27.32
CA LEU A 818 -24.89 18.32 -28.02
C LEU A 818 -25.95 19.21 -28.69
N LYS A 819 -26.27 20.35 -28.08
CA LYS A 819 -27.25 21.30 -28.60
C LYS A 819 -26.89 22.71 -28.17
N ASN A 820 -27.14 23.71 -29.03
CA ASN A 820 -27.02 25.12 -28.68
C ASN A 820 -27.90 26.00 -29.58
N ASP A 821 -28.97 26.55 -29.02
CA ASP A 821 -29.92 27.46 -29.67
C ASP A 821 -29.42 28.93 -29.69
N GLY A 822 -28.09 29.12 -29.63
CA GLY A 822 -27.43 30.43 -29.66
C GLY A 822 -27.28 31.13 -28.31
N ILE A 823 -27.52 30.42 -27.19
CA ILE A 823 -27.34 30.97 -25.84
C ILE A 823 -25.91 30.80 -25.30
N LEU A 824 -25.08 29.99 -25.96
CA LEU A 824 -23.66 29.82 -25.63
C LEU A 824 -22.76 30.23 -26.81
N PRO A 825 -21.56 30.77 -26.55
CA PRO A 825 -21.04 31.10 -25.22
C PRO A 825 -21.68 32.35 -24.62
N GLN A 826 -21.78 32.42 -23.29
CA GLN A 826 -22.34 33.55 -22.56
C GLN A 826 -21.67 33.77 -21.21
N THR A 827 -21.42 35.03 -20.84
CA THR A 827 -21.05 35.45 -19.48
C THR A 827 -22.26 36.10 -18.81
N PRO A 828 -23.13 35.33 -18.13
CA PRO A 828 -24.35 35.87 -17.55
C PRO A 828 -24.04 36.79 -16.35
N LYS A 829 -24.85 37.84 -16.16
CA LYS A 829 -24.73 38.75 -15.00
C LYS A 829 -25.10 38.08 -13.68
N LYS A 830 -26.09 37.18 -13.72
CA LYS A 830 -26.53 36.32 -12.62
C LYS A 830 -26.85 34.94 -13.19
N VAL A 831 -26.55 33.90 -12.42
CA VAL A 831 -26.84 32.50 -12.78
C VAL A 831 -27.46 31.77 -11.60
N ALA A 832 -28.49 30.99 -11.89
CA ALA A 832 -28.98 29.95 -10.99
C ALA A 832 -28.29 28.63 -11.36
N LEU A 833 -27.44 28.11 -10.47
CA LEU A 833 -26.90 26.75 -10.57
C LEU A 833 -27.87 25.82 -9.85
N LEU A 834 -28.41 24.83 -10.56
CA LEU A 834 -29.44 23.94 -10.04
C LEU A 834 -29.03 22.46 -10.19
N GLY A 835 -29.53 21.62 -9.30
CA GLY A 835 -29.35 20.17 -9.36
C GLY A 835 -28.30 19.63 -8.39
N PRO A 836 -28.32 18.32 -8.13
CA PRO A 836 -27.59 17.70 -7.02
C PRO A 836 -26.06 17.68 -7.21
N PHE A 837 -25.56 17.90 -8.44
CA PHE A 837 -24.13 17.84 -8.74
C PHE A 837 -23.38 19.16 -8.56
N GLY A 838 -24.07 20.27 -8.22
CA GLY A 838 -23.44 21.59 -8.18
C GLY A 838 -22.20 21.69 -7.27
N GLU A 839 -22.15 20.87 -6.21
CA GLU A 839 -21.03 20.80 -5.26
C GLU A 839 -20.18 19.52 -5.35
N LEU A 840 -20.43 18.67 -6.35
CA LEU A 840 -19.75 17.38 -6.51
C LEU A 840 -18.71 17.38 -7.63
N LEU A 841 -17.76 16.46 -7.53
CA LEU A 841 -16.78 16.12 -8.54
C LEU A 841 -17.06 14.69 -9.02
N ASN A 842 -17.27 14.50 -10.33
CA ASN A 842 -17.59 13.19 -10.91
C ASN A 842 -16.43 12.72 -11.81
N PHE A 843 -15.39 12.19 -11.16
CA PHE A 843 -14.12 11.85 -11.82
C PHE A 843 -14.22 10.61 -12.73
N GLY A 844 -15.10 9.68 -12.36
CA GLY A 844 -15.28 8.39 -13.03
C GLY A 844 -14.85 7.20 -12.20
N SER A 845 -15.23 6.02 -12.69
CA SER A 845 -14.91 4.73 -12.08
C SER A 845 -13.39 4.55 -12.01
N TYR A 846 -12.92 3.87 -10.96
CA TYR A 846 -11.50 3.68 -10.65
C TYR A 846 -10.69 4.95 -10.28
N ALA A 847 -11.34 6.11 -10.11
CA ALA A 847 -10.70 7.25 -9.45
C ALA A 847 -10.64 7.01 -7.93
N ALA A 848 -9.44 6.93 -7.36
CA ALA A 848 -9.23 6.70 -5.92
C ALA A 848 -9.36 8.01 -5.11
N ILE A 849 -10.49 8.71 -5.28
CA ILE A 849 -10.74 10.06 -4.72
C ILE A 849 -12.17 10.14 -4.16
N ASN A 850 -12.34 10.95 -3.10
CA ASN A 850 -13.64 11.34 -2.58
C ASN A 850 -14.30 12.44 -3.46
N ALA A 851 -15.48 12.17 -3.99
CA ALA A 851 -16.26 13.02 -4.90
C ALA A 851 -16.65 14.39 -4.33
N SER A 852 -16.61 14.56 -3.01
CA SER A 852 -16.96 15.80 -2.30
C SER A 852 -15.75 16.55 -1.75
N ASN A 853 -14.53 16.03 -1.93
CA ASN A 853 -13.34 16.61 -1.33
C ASN A 853 -12.72 17.71 -2.22
N PRO A 854 -12.76 18.99 -1.80
CA PRO A 854 -12.27 20.11 -2.62
C PRO A 854 -10.74 20.13 -2.80
N LYS A 855 -9.99 19.27 -2.10
CA LYS A 855 -8.54 19.11 -2.30
C LYS A 855 -8.19 18.72 -3.75
N TRP A 856 -9.10 18.07 -4.44
CA TRP A 856 -8.85 17.47 -5.75
C TRP A 856 -9.33 18.30 -6.92
N GLY A 857 -10.28 19.20 -6.72
CA GLY A 857 -10.83 20.01 -7.79
C GLY A 857 -11.92 20.94 -7.27
N GLU A 858 -12.24 21.95 -8.06
CA GLU A 858 -13.34 22.85 -7.75
C GLU A 858 -14.67 22.26 -8.22
N SER A 859 -15.70 22.37 -7.39
CA SER A 859 -17.07 22.09 -7.82
C SER A 859 -17.54 23.10 -8.86
N LEU A 860 -18.59 22.78 -9.64
CA LEU A 860 -19.16 23.73 -10.59
C LEU A 860 -19.66 25.00 -9.89
N HIS A 861 -20.19 24.87 -8.67
CA HIS A 861 -20.56 25.99 -7.82
C HIS A 861 -19.37 26.90 -7.52
N ALA A 862 -18.24 26.32 -7.08
CA ALA A 862 -17.02 27.08 -6.80
C ALA A 862 -16.46 27.74 -8.07
N SER A 863 -16.35 27.02 -9.18
CA SER A 863 -15.81 27.57 -10.42
C SER A 863 -16.68 28.68 -11.02
N LEU A 864 -18.02 28.58 -10.92
CA LEU A 864 -18.92 29.67 -11.33
C LEU A 864 -18.75 30.91 -10.43
N LYS A 865 -18.60 30.72 -9.11
CA LYS A 865 -18.32 31.84 -8.19
C LYS A 865 -17.00 32.52 -8.54
N SER A 866 -15.96 31.75 -8.83
CA SER A 866 -14.65 32.26 -9.25
C SER A 866 -14.74 33.07 -10.56
N ALA A 867 -15.55 32.62 -11.52
CA ALA A 867 -15.68 33.28 -12.82
C ALA A 867 -16.61 34.50 -12.83
N LEU A 868 -17.71 34.46 -12.08
CA LEU A 868 -18.79 35.46 -12.14
C LEU A 868 -18.92 36.32 -10.89
N GLY A 869 -18.26 35.94 -9.79
CA GLY A 869 -18.38 36.56 -8.47
C GLY A 869 -19.49 35.95 -7.61
N GLU A 870 -19.22 35.78 -6.32
CA GLU A 870 -20.10 35.05 -5.38
C GLU A 870 -21.55 35.57 -5.34
N LYS A 871 -21.75 36.89 -5.39
CA LYS A 871 -23.09 37.52 -5.34
C LYS A 871 -23.94 37.26 -6.58
N ASN A 872 -23.34 36.74 -7.65
CA ASN A 872 -23.97 36.53 -8.94
C ASN A 872 -24.35 35.06 -9.18
N VAL A 873 -24.03 34.16 -8.24
CA VAL A 873 -24.31 32.72 -8.35
C VAL A 873 -25.26 32.32 -7.22
N LYS A 874 -26.45 31.84 -7.58
CA LYS A 874 -27.39 31.23 -6.63
C LYS A 874 -27.41 29.72 -6.87
N PHE A 875 -26.90 28.96 -5.91
CA PHE A 875 -26.97 27.49 -5.94
C PHE A 875 -28.22 26.98 -5.23
N VAL A 876 -28.92 26.03 -5.85
CA VAL A 876 -30.04 25.28 -5.26
C VAL A 876 -29.92 23.81 -5.70
N PRO A 877 -29.58 22.87 -4.79
CA PRO A 877 -29.48 21.45 -5.16
C PRO A 877 -30.83 20.87 -5.63
N ALA A 878 -31.93 21.39 -5.06
CA ALA A 878 -33.33 21.15 -5.41
C ALA A 878 -33.88 19.74 -5.19
N VAL A 879 -33.12 18.71 -5.55
CA VAL A 879 -33.50 17.29 -5.40
C VAL A 879 -32.29 16.47 -4.93
N ASP A 880 -32.52 15.30 -4.37
CA ASP A 880 -31.47 14.31 -4.11
C ASP A 880 -31.02 13.62 -5.42
N LEU A 881 -29.88 12.91 -5.36
CA LEU A 881 -29.38 12.10 -6.47
C LEU A 881 -30.34 10.96 -6.85
N LEU A 882 -30.95 10.29 -5.86
CA LEU A 882 -31.77 9.08 -6.06
C LEU A 882 -33.16 9.17 -5.44
N ASP A 883 -33.37 9.99 -4.41
CA ASP A 883 -34.67 10.05 -3.73
C ASP A 883 -35.79 10.46 -4.69
N THR A 884 -36.89 9.73 -4.62
CA THR A 884 -38.12 9.96 -5.40
C THR A 884 -39.26 10.52 -4.58
N ALA A 885 -39.08 10.70 -3.26
CA ALA A 885 -40.15 11.07 -2.33
C ALA A 885 -40.19 12.56 -1.97
N ASP A 886 -39.07 13.29 -2.11
CA ASP A 886 -38.97 14.70 -1.73
C ASP A 886 -38.76 15.61 -2.96
N ASP A 887 -39.85 16.25 -3.40
CA ASP A 887 -39.86 17.24 -4.48
C ASP A 887 -39.88 18.69 -3.97
N SER A 888 -39.75 18.90 -2.65
CA SER A 888 -40.01 20.20 -2.02
C SER A 888 -39.06 21.31 -2.47
N GLY A 889 -37.84 20.96 -2.89
CA GLY A 889 -36.83 21.92 -3.38
C GLY A 889 -37.01 22.38 -4.82
N ILE A 890 -37.92 21.76 -5.61
CA ILE A 890 -38.12 22.13 -7.02
C ILE A 890 -38.70 23.56 -7.15
N ALA A 891 -39.62 23.96 -6.27
CA ALA A 891 -40.22 25.29 -6.29
C ALA A 891 -39.17 26.40 -6.05
N ASP A 892 -38.22 26.16 -5.16
CA ASP A 892 -37.11 27.08 -4.86
C ASP A 892 -36.15 27.19 -6.06
N ALA A 893 -35.90 26.09 -6.76
CA ALA A 893 -35.08 26.08 -7.97
C ALA A 893 -35.70 26.91 -9.10
N VAL A 894 -37.01 26.77 -9.33
CA VAL A 894 -37.75 27.57 -10.30
C VAL A 894 -37.71 29.06 -9.93
N THR A 895 -37.84 29.39 -8.65
CA THR A 895 -37.75 30.77 -8.17
C THR A 895 -36.36 31.35 -8.44
N ALA A 896 -35.30 30.63 -8.07
CA ALA A 896 -33.92 31.04 -8.34
C ALA A 896 -33.64 31.22 -9.84
N ALA A 897 -34.14 30.31 -10.69
CA ALA A 897 -34.00 30.42 -12.14
C ALA A 897 -34.63 31.72 -12.70
N LYS A 898 -35.86 32.05 -12.26
CA LYS A 898 -36.56 33.26 -12.68
C LYS A 898 -35.85 34.53 -12.21
N GLU A 899 -35.35 34.55 -10.97
CA GLU A 899 -34.62 35.70 -10.41
C GLU A 899 -33.27 35.94 -11.10
N ALA A 900 -32.56 34.87 -11.49
CA ALA A 900 -31.29 34.97 -12.19
C ALA A 900 -31.47 35.33 -13.68
N GLY A 901 -32.54 34.83 -14.30
CA GLY A 901 -32.80 34.98 -15.74
C GLY A 901 -31.92 34.09 -16.64
N PHE A 902 -31.08 33.24 -16.05
CA PHE A 902 -30.25 32.26 -16.72
C PHE A 902 -30.00 31.08 -15.78
N ALA A 903 -30.31 29.86 -16.22
CA ALA A 903 -30.19 28.65 -15.42
C ALA A 903 -29.12 27.71 -16.00
N VAL A 904 -28.30 27.14 -15.12
CA VAL A 904 -27.38 26.05 -15.41
C VAL A 904 -27.80 24.87 -14.54
N LEU A 905 -28.24 23.77 -15.14
CA LEU A 905 -28.58 22.54 -14.43
C LEU A 905 -27.49 21.51 -14.65
N MET A 906 -26.98 20.89 -13.58
CA MET A 906 -26.06 19.76 -13.68
C MET A 906 -26.71 18.51 -13.12
N LEU A 907 -27.04 17.56 -14.01
CA LEU A 907 -27.83 16.36 -13.75
C LEU A 907 -27.12 15.13 -14.32
N GLY A 908 -27.40 13.94 -13.77
CA GLY A 908 -26.94 12.68 -14.33
C GLY A 908 -26.69 11.57 -13.32
N SER A 909 -25.65 10.76 -13.56
CA SER A 909 -25.27 9.59 -12.74
C SER A 909 -23.98 9.84 -11.97
N LEU A 910 -23.85 9.16 -10.82
CA LEU A 910 -22.71 9.30 -9.92
C LEU A 910 -21.84 8.04 -9.97
N SER A 911 -20.55 8.22 -10.23
CA SER A 911 -19.53 7.22 -9.92
C SER A 911 -18.81 7.60 -8.62
N ALA A 912 -18.67 6.64 -7.69
CA ALA A 912 -18.02 6.84 -6.41
C ALA A 912 -17.31 5.55 -5.94
N PRO A 913 -16.07 5.63 -5.41
CA PRO A 913 -15.38 4.46 -4.88
C PRO A 913 -16.07 3.90 -3.62
N MET A 914 -15.75 2.65 -3.26
CA MET A 914 -16.40 1.94 -2.14
C MET A 914 -16.28 2.65 -0.80
N GLU A 915 -15.16 3.32 -0.57
CA GLU A 915 -14.86 4.04 0.66
C GLU A 915 -15.52 5.43 0.71
N ASP A 916 -16.06 5.93 -0.42
CA ASP A 916 -16.71 7.26 -0.49
C ASP A 916 -18.02 7.28 0.31
N PRO A 917 -18.31 8.34 1.09
CA PRO A 917 -19.60 8.49 1.78
C PRO A 917 -20.82 8.41 0.87
N LEU A 918 -20.68 8.76 -0.41
CA LEU A 918 -21.71 8.72 -1.44
C LEU A 918 -21.80 7.37 -2.17
N PHE A 919 -21.03 6.35 -1.79
CA PHE A 919 -21.07 5.03 -2.42
C PHE A 919 -22.49 4.44 -2.51
N LYS A 920 -23.35 4.68 -1.51
CA LYS A 920 -24.75 4.24 -1.51
C LYS A 920 -25.66 5.01 -2.48
N LYS A 921 -25.21 6.16 -2.99
CA LYS A 921 -25.91 6.99 -3.98
C LYS A 921 -25.37 6.83 -5.40
N ARG A 922 -24.41 5.93 -5.57
CA ARG A 922 -23.77 5.60 -6.83
C ARG A 922 -24.76 4.99 -7.81
N THR A 923 -24.63 5.34 -9.08
CA THR A 923 -25.44 4.79 -10.19
C THR A 923 -24.60 4.34 -11.39
N ASP A 924 -23.30 4.66 -11.40
CA ASP A 924 -22.36 4.35 -12.49
C ASP A 924 -21.19 3.50 -11.94
N GLY A 925 -20.53 2.72 -12.80
CA GLY A 925 -19.31 1.94 -12.53
C GLY A 925 -19.51 0.43 -12.31
N GLU A 926 -18.42 -0.26 -11.97
CA GLU A 926 -18.39 -1.71 -11.72
C GLU A 926 -19.33 -2.23 -10.62
N PHE A 927 -20.08 -3.31 -10.92
CA PHE A 927 -21.16 -3.87 -10.09
C PHE A 927 -22.49 -3.11 -10.10
N PHE A 928 -22.64 -2.12 -10.98
CA PHE A 928 -23.91 -1.44 -11.21
C PHE A 928 -24.40 -1.71 -12.64
N ALA A 929 -25.72 -1.65 -12.79
CA ALA A 929 -26.41 -1.70 -14.07
C ALA A 929 -27.53 -0.66 -14.02
N HIS A 930 -27.74 0.04 -15.12
CA HIS A 930 -28.80 1.01 -15.23
C HIS A 930 -30.12 0.29 -15.54
N ALA A 931 -31.14 0.49 -14.71
CA ALA A 931 -32.47 -0.09 -14.94
C ALA A 931 -33.15 0.54 -16.18
N ASP A 932 -32.92 1.83 -16.37
CA ASP A 932 -33.26 2.66 -17.53
C ASP A 932 -32.13 3.69 -17.76
N LEU A 933 -32.12 4.34 -18.92
CA LEU A 933 -31.11 5.32 -19.33
C LEU A 933 -31.58 6.78 -19.08
N GLY A 934 -32.63 6.97 -18.29
CA GLY A 934 -33.13 8.26 -17.85
C GLY A 934 -32.25 8.90 -16.77
N LEU A 935 -32.68 10.09 -16.31
CA LEU A 935 -32.05 10.75 -15.18
C LEU A 935 -32.54 10.13 -13.85
N PRO A 936 -31.65 9.68 -12.95
CA PRO A 936 -32.05 9.08 -11.67
C PRO A 936 -32.84 10.03 -10.74
N GLY A 937 -33.69 9.46 -9.88
CA GLY A 937 -34.43 10.23 -8.86
C GLY A 937 -35.45 11.20 -9.47
N LEU A 938 -35.54 12.41 -8.91
CA LEU A 938 -36.44 13.48 -9.39
C LEU A 938 -35.76 14.49 -10.33
N GLN A 939 -34.59 14.13 -10.89
CA GLN A 939 -33.79 15.03 -11.71
C GLN A 939 -34.50 15.45 -13.02
N GLN A 940 -35.28 14.57 -13.65
CA GLN A 940 -36.07 14.93 -14.85
C GLN A 940 -37.19 15.93 -14.51
N GLN A 941 -37.87 15.75 -13.38
CA GLN A 941 -38.95 16.63 -12.92
C GLN A 941 -38.41 18.04 -12.62
N LEU A 942 -37.22 18.13 -12.03
CA LEU A 942 -36.52 19.40 -11.85
C LEU A 942 -36.24 20.08 -13.19
N LEU A 943 -35.71 19.36 -14.18
CA LEU A 943 -35.46 19.89 -15.52
C LEU A 943 -36.74 20.42 -16.15
N ASP A 944 -37.80 19.62 -16.15
CA ASP A 944 -39.09 19.97 -16.75
C ASP A 944 -39.69 21.23 -16.10
N ALA A 945 -39.66 21.32 -14.77
CA ALA A 945 -40.18 22.48 -14.04
C ALA A 945 -39.44 23.79 -14.37
N VAL A 946 -38.11 23.74 -14.52
CA VAL A 946 -37.31 24.92 -14.91
C VAL A 946 -37.55 25.31 -16.37
N LEU A 947 -37.68 24.34 -17.27
CA LEU A 947 -37.99 24.58 -18.68
C LEU A 947 -39.41 25.16 -18.85
N ASP A 948 -40.38 24.72 -18.06
CA ASP A 948 -41.75 25.25 -18.05
C ASP A 948 -41.81 26.70 -17.56
N ALA A 949 -40.85 27.13 -16.75
CA ALA A 949 -40.67 28.52 -16.35
C ALA A 949 -40.11 29.42 -17.48
N LYS A 950 -39.74 28.85 -18.64
CA LYS A 950 -39.26 29.55 -19.84
C LYS A 950 -38.00 30.41 -19.60
N VAL A 951 -37.13 29.97 -18.68
CA VAL A 951 -35.83 30.59 -18.44
C VAL A 951 -34.80 30.03 -19.42
N PRO A 952 -33.93 30.85 -20.03
CA PRO A 952 -32.79 30.36 -20.82
C PRO A 952 -31.97 29.36 -20.01
N THR A 953 -31.90 28.12 -20.51
CA THR A 953 -31.43 26.97 -19.72
C THR A 953 -30.31 26.21 -20.43
N VAL A 954 -29.17 26.07 -19.73
CA VAL A 954 -28.08 25.14 -20.07
C VAL A 954 -28.23 23.89 -19.23
N LEU A 955 -28.40 22.74 -19.89
CA LEU A 955 -28.34 21.42 -19.25
C LEU A 955 -26.93 20.85 -19.40
N ILE A 956 -26.33 20.45 -18.29
CA ILE A 956 -25.07 19.71 -18.23
C ILE A 956 -25.40 18.29 -17.77
N LEU A 957 -25.11 17.31 -18.63
CA LEU A 957 -25.19 15.88 -18.34
C LEU A 957 -23.83 15.38 -17.86
N THR A 958 -23.77 14.74 -16.69
CA THR A 958 -22.56 14.09 -16.15
C THR A 958 -22.82 12.60 -15.87
N GLY A 959 -21.89 11.74 -16.28
CA GLY A 959 -22.08 10.28 -16.24
C GLY A 959 -21.34 9.56 -17.36
N GLY A 960 -21.18 8.25 -17.24
CA GLY A 960 -20.54 7.38 -18.23
C GLY A 960 -21.52 6.72 -19.20
N GLN A 961 -22.76 6.44 -18.78
CA GLN A 961 -23.77 5.87 -19.66
C GLN A 961 -24.34 6.89 -20.66
N PRO A 962 -24.81 6.46 -21.84
CA PRO A 962 -25.58 7.33 -22.72
C PRO A 962 -26.97 7.60 -22.13
N PHE A 963 -27.32 8.88 -21.96
CA PHE A 963 -28.62 9.31 -21.46
C PHE A 963 -29.68 9.35 -22.55
N VAL A 964 -30.93 9.07 -22.17
CA VAL A 964 -32.08 9.30 -23.05
C VAL A 964 -32.27 10.78 -23.32
N LEU A 965 -32.23 11.15 -24.60
CA LEU A 965 -32.57 12.49 -25.08
C LEU A 965 -34.03 12.52 -25.55
N ASN A 966 -34.95 12.42 -24.59
CA ASN A 966 -36.39 12.47 -24.87
C ASN A 966 -36.82 13.89 -25.34
N ASN A 967 -38.06 14.01 -25.80
CA ASN A 967 -38.61 15.28 -26.27
C ASN A 967 -38.60 16.39 -25.22
N SER A 968 -38.67 16.06 -23.93
CA SER A 968 -38.58 17.06 -22.85
C SER A 968 -37.15 17.57 -22.67
N THR A 969 -36.17 16.67 -22.60
CA THR A 969 -34.74 17.00 -22.52
C THR A 969 -34.30 17.87 -23.71
N LEU A 970 -34.81 17.58 -24.90
CA LEU A 970 -34.50 18.35 -26.13
C LEU A 970 -35.07 19.78 -26.12
N ARG A 971 -35.93 20.16 -25.17
CA ARG A 971 -36.38 21.55 -24.99
C ARG A 971 -35.30 22.46 -24.39
N SER A 972 -34.25 21.93 -23.76
CA SER A 972 -33.13 22.73 -23.23
C SER A 972 -32.49 23.58 -24.34
N ASN A 973 -32.17 24.84 -24.06
CA ASN A 973 -31.60 25.75 -25.05
C ASN A 973 -30.16 25.36 -25.40
N ALA A 974 -29.39 24.85 -24.44
CA ALA A 974 -28.12 24.20 -24.70
C ALA A 974 -28.01 22.92 -23.88
N ILE A 975 -27.35 21.91 -24.45
CA ILE A 975 -27.06 20.63 -23.81
C ILE A 975 -25.57 20.38 -23.96
N ILE A 976 -24.88 20.22 -22.83
CA ILE A 976 -23.47 19.87 -22.73
C ILE A 976 -23.38 18.50 -22.05
N HIS A 977 -22.53 17.63 -22.54
CA HIS A 977 -22.16 16.41 -21.82
C HIS A 977 -20.72 16.54 -21.34
N SER A 978 -20.53 16.51 -20.01
CA SER A 978 -19.22 16.55 -19.37
C SER A 978 -18.60 15.18 -19.19
N LEU A 979 -19.33 14.10 -19.50
CA LEU A 979 -18.96 12.72 -19.22
C LEU A 979 -18.57 12.55 -17.74
N LEU A 980 -17.62 11.65 -17.47
CA LEU A 980 -16.89 11.52 -16.22
C LEU A 980 -15.52 12.19 -16.39
N GLY A 981 -15.43 13.44 -15.98
CA GLY A 981 -14.52 14.43 -16.58
C GLY A 981 -13.22 14.72 -15.85
N GLY A 982 -12.86 13.97 -14.80
CA GLY A 982 -11.60 14.19 -14.07
C GLY A 982 -11.54 15.49 -13.26
N GLU A 983 -10.34 15.86 -12.79
CA GLU A 983 -10.18 16.85 -11.71
C GLU A 983 -10.42 18.32 -12.09
N PHE A 984 -10.35 18.65 -13.39
CA PHE A 984 -10.60 19.99 -13.91
C PHE A 984 -11.90 20.11 -14.73
N SER A 985 -12.78 19.09 -14.71
CA SER A 985 -14.00 19.08 -15.52
C SER A 985 -14.89 20.31 -15.30
N ASN A 986 -15.08 20.70 -14.04
CA ASN A 986 -16.01 21.77 -13.68
C ASN A 986 -15.49 23.16 -14.05
N SER A 987 -14.19 23.40 -13.91
CA SER A 987 -13.58 24.66 -14.37
C SER A 987 -13.57 24.74 -15.89
N ALA A 988 -13.29 23.63 -16.59
CA ALA A 988 -13.41 23.53 -18.05
C ALA A 988 -14.85 23.78 -18.54
N LEU A 989 -15.87 23.28 -17.83
CA LEU A 989 -17.28 23.58 -18.12
C LEU A 989 -17.57 25.08 -18.06
N VAL A 990 -17.05 25.78 -17.05
CA VAL A 990 -17.21 27.24 -16.94
C VAL A 990 -16.48 27.98 -18.07
N GLU A 991 -15.31 27.51 -18.49
CA GLU A 991 -14.59 28.05 -19.64
C GLU A 991 -15.36 27.84 -20.95
N VAL A 992 -15.99 26.69 -21.14
CA VAL A 992 -16.88 26.42 -22.26
C VAL A 992 -18.09 27.35 -22.21
N ILE A 993 -18.81 27.42 -21.09
CA ILE A 993 -19.99 28.29 -20.94
C ILE A 993 -19.65 29.75 -21.25
N THR A 994 -18.53 30.25 -20.73
CA THR A 994 -18.11 31.65 -20.90
C THR A 994 -17.44 31.95 -22.25
N GLY A 995 -17.13 30.92 -23.05
CA GLY A 995 -16.50 31.06 -24.37
C GLY A 995 -14.99 31.24 -24.34
N LYS A 996 -14.35 31.00 -23.19
CA LYS A 996 -12.88 30.92 -23.11
C LYS A 996 -12.35 29.70 -23.87
N VAL A 997 -13.15 28.63 -23.93
CA VAL A 997 -12.87 27.43 -24.71
C VAL A 997 -14.01 27.18 -25.68
N ASN A 998 -13.67 26.94 -26.94
CA ASN A 998 -14.62 26.45 -27.94
C ASN A 998 -14.68 24.91 -27.81
N PRO A 999 -15.84 24.30 -27.49
CA PRO A 999 -15.95 22.85 -27.32
C PRO A 999 -15.61 22.12 -28.62
N SER A 1000 -14.95 20.96 -28.48
CA SER A 1000 -14.49 20.15 -29.60
C SER A 1000 -14.59 18.65 -29.37
N GLY A 1001 -15.17 18.22 -28.26
CA GLY A 1001 -15.41 16.81 -27.98
C GLY A 1001 -16.46 16.23 -28.92
N LYS A 1002 -16.33 14.94 -29.23
CA LYS A 1002 -17.29 14.15 -30.01
C LYS A 1002 -17.74 12.96 -29.19
N LEU A 1003 -19.00 12.57 -29.31
CA LEU A 1003 -19.54 11.39 -28.63
C LEU A 1003 -18.81 10.12 -29.08
N THR A 1004 -18.48 9.25 -28.14
CA THR A 1004 -17.98 7.89 -28.43
C THR A 1004 -19.03 6.82 -28.16
N VAL A 1005 -20.22 7.22 -27.72
CA VAL A 1005 -21.42 6.38 -27.56
C VAL A 1005 -22.63 7.14 -28.10
N SER A 1006 -23.54 6.43 -28.77
CA SER A 1006 -24.76 6.98 -29.34
C SER A 1006 -25.83 7.20 -28.26
N MET A 1007 -26.49 8.37 -28.28
CA MET A 1007 -27.49 8.75 -27.28
C MET A 1007 -28.91 8.38 -27.75
N PRO A 1008 -29.61 7.40 -27.15
CA PRO A 1008 -30.92 6.99 -27.63
C PRO A 1008 -32.01 8.03 -27.33
N GLN A 1009 -33.08 8.07 -28.13
CA GLN A 1009 -34.26 8.91 -27.86
C GLN A 1009 -35.21 8.29 -26.82
N LEU A 1010 -35.15 6.97 -26.65
CA LEU A 1010 -36.02 6.18 -25.77
C LEU A 1010 -35.24 5.00 -25.18
N ASP A 1011 -35.53 4.62 -23.95
CA ASP A 1011 -34.89 3.47 -23.28
C ASP A 1011 -35.06 2.16 -24.05
N GLY A 1012 -36.24 1.96 -24.66
CA GLY A 1012 -36.55 0.77 -25.46
C GLY A 1012 -35.89 0.74 -26.84
N ALA A 1013 -35.15 1.78 -27.24
CA ALA A 1013 -34.46 1.85 -28.53
C ALA A 1013 -33.09 1.14 -28.52
N VAL A 1014 -32.73 0.46 -27.43
CA VAL A 1014 -31.43 -0.20 -27.27
C VAL A 1014 -31.42 -1.61 -27.87
N PRO A 1015 -30.30 -2.06 -28.47
CA PRO A 1015 -29.04 -1.33 -28.61
C PRO A 1015 -29.12 -0.22 -29.69
N ALA A 1016 -28.40 0.88 -29.45
CA ALA A 1016 -28.49 2.13 -30.22
C ALA A 1016 -27.19 2.55 -30.93
N PHE A 1017 -26.22 1.63 -31.03
CA PHE A 1017 -24.91 1.90 -31.64
C PHE A 1017 -24.99 2.16 -33.16
N TYR A 1018 -24.05 2.93 -33.69
CA TYR A 1018 -24.12 3.45 -35.06
C TYR A 1018 -23.85 2.41 -36.16
N ASP A 1019 -23.04 1.37 -35.89
CA ASP A 1019 -22.61 0.35 -36.86
C ASP A 1019 -23.49 -0.91 -36.82
N TYR A 1020 -24.81 -0.70 -36.75
CA TYR A 1020 -25.80 -1.76 -36.81
C TYR A 1020 -25.83 -2.49 -38.17
N LEU A 1021 -26.40 -3.70 -38.21
CA LEU A 1021 -26.59 -4.43 -39.46
C LEU A 1021 -27.78 -3.86 -40.24
N PRO A 1022 -27.71 -3.77 -41.58
CA PRO A 1022 -28.84 -3.33 -42.41
C PRO A 1022 -30.17 -4.05 -42.09
N SER A 1023 -30.12 -5.35 -41.79
CA SER A 1023 -31.28 -6.14 -41.36
C SER A 1023 -31.98 -5.61 -40.11
N ASP A 1024 -31.24 -4.96 -39.21
CA ASP A 1024 -31.75 -4.49 -37.91
C ASP A 1024 -32.65 -3.26 -38.03
N ASP A 1025 -32.69 -2.63 -39.20
CA ASP A 1025 -33.46 -1.40 -39.48
C ASP A 1025 -34.63 -1.66 -40.45
N ALA A 1026 -34.54 -2.72 -41.26
CA ALA A 1026 -35.45 -2.98 -42.38
C ALA A 1026 -36.83 -3.53 -41.98
N GLY A 1027 -37.05 -3.98 -40.74
CA GLY A 1027 -38.36 -4.38 -40.17
C GLY A 1027 -39.20 -5.41 -40.95
N GLY A 1028 -38.70 -5.94 -42.07
CA GLY A 1028 -39.29 -6.96 -42.93
C GLY A 1028 -40.58 -6.60 -43.69
N SER A 1029 -41.20 -5.43 -43.46
CA SER A 1029 -42.53 -5.11 -44.00
C SER A 1029 -42.64 -3.79 -44.78
N GLN A 1030 -41.54 -3.04 -44.93
CA GLN A 1030 -41.51 -1.73 -45.60
C GLN A 1030 -42.18 -1.77 -46.99
N ASP A 1031 -41.76 -2.72 -47.83
CA ASP A 1031 -42.27 -2.85 -49.20
C ASP A 1031 -43.69 -3.46 -49.28
N ARG A 1032 -44.16 -4.13 -48.22
CA ARG A 1032 -45.45 -4.85 -48.21
C ARG A 1032 -46.59 -4.05 -47.57
N LEU A 1033 -46.31 -3.21 -46.59
CA LEU A 1033 -47.34 -2.52 -45.79
C LEU A 1033 -47.30 -1.00 -45.90
N GLY A 1034 -46.32 -0.40 -46.61
CA GLY A 1034 -46.21 1.05 -46.77
C GLY A 1034 -45.87 1.80 -45.48
N PHE A 1035 -45.51 1.07 -44.41
CA PHE A 1035 -44.97 1.65 -43.19
C PHE A 1035 -43.45 1.79 -43.36
N HIS A 1036 -42.94 3.01 -43.24
CA HIS A 1036 -41.49 3.23 -43.13
C HIS A 1036 -41.04 2.63 -41.78
N SER A 1037 -40.44 1.43 -41.78
CA SER A 1037 -40.21 0.69 -40.54
C SER A 1037 -39.07 1.26 -39.70
N ALA A 1038 -39.23 1.15 -38.38
CA ALA A 1038 -38.29 0.56 -37.42
C ALA A 1038 -39.19 0.03 -36.28
N TYR A 1039 -39.13 -1.25 -35.89
CA TYR A 1039 -39.86 -1.87 -34.76
C TYR A 1039 -40.95 -1.00 -34.06
N GLN A 1040 -42.14 -0.93 -34.68
CA GLN A 1040 -43.20 0.07 -34.43
C GLN A 1040 -44.22 -0.34 -33.33
N TRP A 1041 -43.96 0.01 -32.06
CA TRP A 1041 -44.91 0.65 -31.12
C TRP A 1041 -44.89 2.16 -31.47
N PRO A 1042 -46.02 2.90 -31.58
CA PRO A 1042 -46.22 3.99 -32.56
C PRO A 1042 -44.95 4.78 -32.92
N VAL A 1043 -44.27 4.29 -33.97
CA VAL A 1043 -43.04 4.80 -34.59
C VAL A 1043 -41.89 5.06 -33.61
N LEU A 1044 -41.23 4.00 -33.16
CA LEU A 1044 -39.89 4.06 -32.56
C LEU A 1044 -38.87 4.48 -33.64
N GLN A 1045 -38.05 5.50 -33.38
CA GLN A 1045 -36.90 5.83 -34.24
C GLN A 1045 -35.65 5.15 -33.70
N LYS A 1046 -35.05 4.25 -34.49
CA LYS A 1046 -33.77 3.61 -34.15
C LYS A 1046 -32.60 4.61 -34.22
N ALA A 1047 -32.66 5.53 -35.17
CA ALA A 1047 -31.62 6.54 -35.33
C ALA A 1047 -31.48 7.36 -34.04
N SER A 1048 -30.29 7.30 -33.44
CA SER A 1048 -29.95 8.15 -32.31
C SER A 1048 -29.99 9.63 -32.75
N PRO A 1049 -30.64 10.53 -32.00
CA PRO A 1049 -30.61 11.97 -32.31
C PRO A 1049 -29.19 12.54 -32.32
N MET A 1050 -28.31 11.99 -31.49
CA MET A 1050 -26.91 12.37 -31.36
C MET A 1050 -26.06 11.09 -31.41
N PRO A 1051 -25.73 10.59 -32.61
CA PRO A 1051 -25.05 9.30 -32.78
C PRO A 1051 -23.54 9.41 -32.49
N PHE A 1052 -22.84 8.28 -32.57
CA PHE A 1052 -21.39 8.21 -32.51
C PHE A 1052 -20.71 9.30 -33.37
N GLY A 1053 -19.67 9.91 -32.81
CA GLY A 1053 -18.90 10.96 -33.46
C GLY A 1053 -19.57 12.33 -33.45
N PHE A 1054 -20.76 12.50 -32.87
CA PHE A 1054 -21.48 13.77 -32.86
C PHE A 1054 -20.93 14.74 -31.81
N GLY A 1055 -20.82 16.02 -32.16
CA GLY A 1055 -20.45 17.10 -31.24
C GLY A 1055 -20.34 18.43 -31.96
N LEU A 1056 -20.99 19.46 -31.42
CA LEU A 1056 -21.04 20.80 -31.98
C LEU A 1056 -19.85 21.66 -31.53
N SER A 1057 -19.68 22.78 -32.21
CA SER A 1057 -18.70 23.82 -31.90
C SER A 1057 -19.39 25.20 -31.87
N TYR A 1058 -18.73 26.20 -31.29
CA TYR A 1058 -19.13 27.61 -31.45
C TYR A 1058 -18.78 28.18 -32.82
N THR A 1059 -18.06 27.42 -33.64
CA THR A 1059 -17.86 27.69 -35.06
C THR A 1059 -18.50 26.61 -35.92
N THR A 1060 -18.48 26.78 -37.24
CA THR A 1060 -18.98 25.79 -38.20
C THR A 1060 -17.85 25.34 -39.12
N PHE A 1061 -17.92 24.08 -39.55
CA PHE A 1061 -16.95 23.50 -40.48
C PHE A 1061 -17.65 22.95 -41.72
N ASP A 1062 -17.08 23.25 -42.89
CA ASP A 1062 -17.43 22.56 -44.14
C ASP A 1062 -16.36 21.51 -44.44
N ILE A 1063 -16.78 20.25 -44.48
CA ILE A 1063 -15.94 19.10 -44.82
C ILE A 1063 -16.28 18.71 -46.25
N SER A 1064 -15.31 18.73 -47.17
CA SER A 1064 -15.55 18.48 -48.59
C SER A 1064 -16.00 17.05 -48.87
N THR A 1065 -16.53 16.80 -50.07
CA THR A 1065 -16.64 15.42 -50.57
C THR A 1065 -15.23 14.80 -50.60
N PRO A 1066 -15.03 13.59 -50.06
CA PRO A 1066 -13.73 12.92 -50.10
C PRO A 1066 -13.34 12.57 -51.54
N THR A 1067 -12.04 12.62 -51.82
CA THR A 1067 -11.45 11.96 -52.99
C THR A 1067 -10.76 10.68 -52.55
N ALA A 1068 -10.79 9.65 -53.39
CA ALA A 1068 -10.27 8.33 -53.06
C ALA A 1068 -9.49 7.73 -54.24
N GLU A 1069 -8.32 7.18 -53.96
CA GLU A 1069 -7.50 6.43 -54.92
C GLU A 1069 -7.02 5.13 -54.27
N TYR A 1070 -7.08 4.01 -55.01
CA TYR A 1070 -6.45 2.77 -54.59
C TYR A 1070 -5.06 2.65 -55.23
N LYS A 1071 -4.03 2.45 -54.41
CA LYS A 1071 -2.65 2.29 -54.87
C LYS A 1071 -1.83 1.49 -53.88
N ASN A 1072 -0.96 0.60 -54.38
CA ASN A 1072 0.04 -0.12 -53.58
C ASN A 1072 -0.51 -0.87 -52.35
N GLY A 1073 -1.71 -1.46 -52.43
CA GLY A 1073 -2.30 -2.18 -51.29
C GLY A 1073 -3.05 -1.30 -50.29
N GLU A 1074 -3.23 -0.01 -50.59
CA GLU A 1074 -3.85 0.98 -49.73
C GLU A 1074 -4.92 1.79 -50.48
N VAL A 1075 -5.96 2.23 -49.76
CA VAL A 1075 -6.86 3.30 -50.20
C VAL A 1075 -6.38 4.61 -49.58
N HIS A 1076 -6.05 5.58 -50.42
CA HIS A 1076 -5.74 6.95 -50.00
C HIS A 1076 -6.99 7.82 -50.11
N ILE A 1077 -7.39 8.44 -49.00
CA ILE A 1077 -8.54 9.36 -48.91
C ILE A 1077 -8.02 10.76 -48.62
N ARG A 1078 -8.49 11.77 -49.38
CA ARG A 1078 -8.22 13.18 -49.10
C ARG A 1078 -9.50 13.98 -48.95
N VAL A 1079 -9.54 14.83 -47.93
CA VAL A 1079 -10.68 15.68 -47.58
C VAL A 1079 -10.18 17.07 -47.20
N THR A 1080 -10.82 18.12 -47.70
CA THR A 1080 -10.57 19.50 -47.27
C THR A 1080 -11.55 19.88 -46.18
N VAL A 1081 -11.06 20.44 -45.07
CA VAL A 1081 -11.88 20.98 -43.99
C VAL A 1081 -11.68 22.48 -43.93
N LYS A 1082 -12.78 23.23 -43.86
CA LYS A 1082 -12.75 24.69 -43.71
C LYS A 1082 -13.53 25.14 -42.49
N ASN A 1083 -12.92 25.95 -41.65
CA ASN A 1083 -13.66 26.68 -40.62
C ASN A 1083 -14.43 27.84 -41.28
N THR A 1084 -15.75 27.73 -41.37
CA THR A 1084 -16.64 28.70 -42.02
C THR A 1084 -17.24 29.72 -41.06
N GLY A 1085 -17.01 29.58 -39.76
CA GLY A 1085 -17.52 30.52 -38.75
C GLY A 1085 -16.57 31.68 -38.46
N LYS A 1086 -16.75 32.30 -37.29
CA LYS A 1086 -16.09 33.57 -36.90
C LYS A 1086 -15.04 33.42 -35.80
N VAL A 1087 -14.90 32.23 -35.22
CA VAL A 1087 -13.97 31.95 -34.14
C VAL A 1087 -13.11 30.74 -34.49
N ALA A 1088 -11.91 30.66 -33.92
CA ALA A 1088 -11.09 29.47 -34.03
C ALA A 1088 -11.80 28.27 -33.39
N GLY A 1089 -11.51 27.07 -33.88
CA GLY A 1089 -12.10 25.85 -33.33
C GLY A 1089 -11.39 24.61 -33.84
N LYS A 1090 -11.59 23.51 -33.13
CA LYS A 1090 -11.09 22.18 -33.49
C LYS A 1090 -12.23 21.32 -34.04
N GLU A 1091 -11.96 20.55 -35.09
CA GLU A 1091 -12.90 19.62 -35.72
C GLU A 1091 -12.28 18.24 -35.89
N VAL A 1092 -13.09 17.20 -35.78
CA VAL A 1092 -12.68 15.80 -35.98
C VAL A 1092 -13.24 15.32 -37.31
N VAL A 1093 -12.36 15.10 -38.28
CA VAL A 1093 -12.72 14.50 -39.57
C VAL A 1093 -12.77 12.99 -39.39
N GLN A 1094 -13.94 12.41 -39.63
CA GLN A 1094 -14.17 10.98 -39.45
C GLN A 1094 -14.40 10.34 -40.82
N VAL A 1095 -13.65 9.26 -41.10
CA VAL A 1095 -13.77 8.49 -42.34
C VAL A 1095 -14.35 7.12 -42.03
N TYR A 1096 -15.45 6.81 -42.70
CA TYR A 1096 -16.16 5.53 -42.59
C TYR A 1096 -16.06 4.76 -43.89
N HIS A 1097 -16.16 3.43 -43.82
CA HIS A 1097 -16.16 2.57 -45.00
C HIS A 1097 -17.22 1.48 -44.94
N ARG A 1098 -17.55 0.94 -46.11
CA ARG A 1098 -18.34 -0.27 -46.29
C ARG A 1098 -18.03 -0.91 -47.66
N PRO A 1099 -17.76 -2.23 -47.73
CA PRO A 1099 -17.74 -2.92 -49.01
C PRO A 1099 -19.14 -2.93 -49.63
N ASN A 1100 -19.25 -2.66 -50.93
CA ASN A 1100 -20.56 -2.68 -51.61
C ASN A 1100 -21.20 -4.08 -51.57
N THR A 1101 -20.39 -5.14 -51.50
CA THR A 1101 -20.85 -6.52 -51.29
C THR A 1101 -19.95 -7.26 -50.31
N SER A 1102 -20.54 -7.91 -49.30
CA SER A 1102 -19.89 -8.90 -48.45
C SER A 1102 -20.30 -10.33 -48.85
N VAL A 1103 -19.45 -11.33 -48.58
CA VAL A 1103 -19.73 -12.75 -48.86
C VAL A 1103 -19.54 -13.53 -47.57
N GLY A 1104 -20.54 -14.35 -47.23
CA GLY A 1104 -20.50 -15.23 -46.04
C GLY A 1104 -20.96 -14.57 -44.74
N LEU A 1105 -21.08 -13.23 -44.69
CA LEU A 1105 -21.69 -12.49 -43.59
C LEU A 1105 -22.31 -11.16 -44.04
N GLU A 1106 -23.18 -10.60 -43.20
CA GLU A 1106 -23.73 -9.26 -43.35
C GLU A 1106 -22.79 -8.22 -42.73
N PHE A 1107 -22.44 -7.17 -43.49
CA PHE A 1107 -21.54 -6.10 -43.02
C PHE A 1107 -22.37 -4.92 -42.50
N PRO A 1108 -21.93 -4.26 -41.40
CA PRO A 1108 -22.58 -3.06 -40.86
C PRO A 1108 -22.89 -1.95 -41.86
N VAL A 1109 -23.82 -1.08 -41.49
CA VAL A 1109 -24.20 0.05 -42.35
C VAL A 1109 -23.03 0.97 -42.71
N ARG A 1110 -22.06 1.12 -41.82
CA ARG A 1110 -20.76 1.78 -42.00
C ARG A 1110 -19.86 1.46 -40.80
N ARG A 1111 -18.53 1.53 -40.96
CA ARG A 1111 -17.56 1.45 -39.86
C ARG A 1111 -16.53 2.57 -39.93
N LEU A 1112 -16.17 3.14 -38.79
CA LEU A 1112 -15.05 4.08 -38.69
C LEU A 1112 -13.77 3.33 -39.05
N VAL A 1113 -12.95 3.96 -39.90
CA VAL A 1113 -11.66 3.37 -40.30
C VAL A 1113 -10.51 4.32 -40.09
N ARG A 1114 -10.73 5.64 -40.11
CA ARG A 1114 -9.72 6.66 -39.79
C ARG A 1114 -10.38 7.91 -39.23
N PHE A 1115 -9.64 8.67 -38.45
CA PHE A 1115 -9.99 10.04 -38.11
C PHE A 1115 -8.75 10.90 -37.89
N ASP A 1116 -8.90 12.22 -37.97
CA ASP A 1116 -7.90 13.18 -37.54
C ASP A 1116 -8.57 14.42 -36.94
N LYS A 1117 -7.91 15.06 -35.98
CA LYS A 1117 -8.40 16.29 -35.35
C LYS A 1117 -7.59 17.48 -35.82
N VAL A 1118 -8.26 18.46 -36.41
CA VAL A 1118 -7.65 19.67 -36.96
C VAL A 1118 -8.02 20.89 -36.13
N ASP A 1119 -7.05 21.77 -35.88
CA ASP A 1119 -7.26 23.09 -35.29
C ASP A 1119 -7.20 24.14 -36.39
N LEU A 1120 -8.24 24.96 -36.52
CA LEU A 1120 -8.40 25.92 -37.61
C LEU A 1120 -8.82 27.29 -37.08
N GLN A 1121 -8.10 28.32 -37.50
CA GLN A 1121 -8.52 29.71 -37.36
C GLN A 1121 -9.77 29.99 -38.19
N ALA A 1122 -10.49 31.07 -37.88
CA ALA A 1122 -11.68 31.46 -38.63
C ALA A 1122 -11.34 31.69 -40.12
N GLY A 1123 -12.05 31.02 -41.03
CA GLY A 1123 -11.82 31.09 -42.47
C GLY A 1123 -10.71 30.19 -43.02
N GLU A 1124 -9.89 29.59 -42.15
CA GLU A 1124 -8.79 28.69 -42.53
C GLU A 1124 -9.31 27.39 -43.15
N SER A 1125 -8.54 26.81 -44.08
CA SER A 1125 -8.81 25.51 -44.68
C SER A 1125 -7.56 24.63 -44.61
N LYS A 1126 -7.75 23.34 -44.35
CA LYS A 1126 -6.68 22.34 -44.30
C LYS A 1126 -7.10 21.07 -45.02
N ASP A 1127 -6.18 20.51 -45.79
CA ASP A 1127 -6.34 19.16 -46.35
C ASP A 1127 -5.90 18.12 -45.34
N VAL A 1128 -6.71 17.08 -45.20
CA VAL A 1128 -6.47 15.91 -44.36
C VAL A 1128 -6.39 14.70 -45.26
N GLU A 1129 -5.32 13.93 -45.13
CA GLU A 1129 -5.02 12.76 -45.95
C GLU A 1129 -4.91 11.51 -45.08
N PHE A 1130 -5.54 10.43 -45.51
CA PHE A 1130 -5.58 9.15 -44.82
C PHE A 1130 -5.12 8.04 -45.73
N SER A 1131 -4.37 7.08 -45.17
CA SER A 1131 -4.00 5.84 -45.86
C SER A 1131 -4.58 4.64 -45.12
N ILE A 1132 -5.29 3.78 -45.85
CA ILE A 1132 -6.08 2.67 -45.31
C ILE A 1132 -5.59 1.37 -45.94
N LEU A 1133 -4.96 0.51 -45.14
CA LEU A 1133 -4.42 -0.76 -45.59
C LEU A 1133 -5.55 -1.74 -45.95
N ASN A 1134 -5.31 -2.61 -46.94
CA ASN A 1134 -6.22 -3.70 -47.31
C ASN A 1134 -6.76 -4.48 -46.08
N LYS A 1135 -5.91 -4.76 -45.08
CA LYS A 1135 -6.31 -5.49 -43.86
C LYS A 1135 -7.42 -4.78 -43.07
N ASP A 1136 -7.43 -3.45 -43.08
CA ASP A 1136 -8.39 -2.64 -42.32
C ASP A 1136 -9.75 -2.56 -43.02
N LEU A 1137 -9.80 -2.90 -44.32
CA LEU A 1137 -11.03 -3.02 -45.10
C LEU A 1137 -11.73 -4.37 -44.94
N GLY A 1138 -11.07 -5.33 -44.30
CA GLY A 1138 -11.51 -6.72 -44.21
C GLY A 1138 -12.52 -7.01 -43.12
N TYR A 1139 -13.13 -8.18 -43.21
CA TYR A 1139 -14.04 -8.77 -42.21
C TYR A 1139 -13.73 -10.26 -42.04
N TYR A 1140 -14.12 -10.83 -40.91
CA TYR A 1140 -13.81 -12.23 -40.59
C TYR A 1140 -14.98 -13.15 -40.90
N VAL A 1141 -14.73 -14.21 -41.68
CA VAL A 1141 -15.68 -15.32 -41.87
C VAL A 1141 -15.08 -16.57 -41.26
N ASN A 1142 -15.72 -17.11 -40.22
CA ASN A 1142 -15.25 -18.25 -39.44
C ASN A 1142 -13.81 -18.07 -38.96
N ALA A 1143 -13.54 -16.92 -38.34
CA ALA A 1143 -12.22 -16.50 -37.84
C ALA A 1143 -11.11 -16.36 -38.91
N LYS A 1144 -11.47 -16.24 -40.20
CA LYS A 1144 -10.51 -15.95 -41.28
C LYS A 1144 -10.76 -14.55 -41.83
N LEU A 1145 -9.72 -13.72 -41.82
CA LEU A 1145 -9.78 -12.38 -42.42
C LEU A 1145 -10.01 -12.52 -43.94
N VAL A 1146 -11.06 -11.87 -44.42
CA VAL A 1146 -11.41 -11.76 -45.83
C VAL A 1146 -11.32 -10.29 -46.20
N VAL A 1147 -10.46 -9.99 -47.17
CA VAL A 1147 -10.46 -8.73 -47.91
C VAL A 1147 -10.90 -9.05 -49.32
N ARG A 1148 -11.78 -8.25 -49.92
CA ARG A 1148 -12.28 -8.51 -51.28
C ARG A 1148 -11.80 -7.45 -52.24
N GLU A 1149 -11.55 -7.87 -53.47
CA GLU A 1149 -11.55 -6.96 -54.60
C GLU A 1149 -12.99 -6.48 -54.89
N GLY A 1150 -13.11 -5.28 -55.45
CA GLY A 1150 -14.38 -4.71 -55.88
C GLY A 1150 -14.65 -3.31 -55.33
N LEU A 1151 -15.91 -2.88 -55.41
CA LEU A 1151 -16.32 -1.53 -55.06
C LEU A 1151 -16.46 -1.37 -53.54
N TYR A 1152 -15.82 -0.34 -53.01
CA TYR A 1152 -15.95 0.11 -51.62
C TYR A 1152 -16.52 1.52 -51.58
N ASN A 1153 -17.42 1.75 -50.64
CA ASN A 1153 -18.00 3.06 -50.36
C ASN A 1153 -17.26 3.64 -49.16
N PHE A 1154 -16.81 4.88 -49.28
CA PHE A 1154 -16.21 5.66 -48.22
C PHE A 1154 -17.03 6.91 -47.96
N TRP A 1155 -17.10 7.34 -46.71
CA TRP A 1155 -17.73 8.60 -46.31
C TRP A 1155 -16.80 9.38 -45.42
N ALA A 1156 -16.80 10.71 -45.58
CA ALA A 1156 -16.12 11.62 -44.67
C ALA A 1156 -17.10 12.66 -44.12
N GLY A 1157 -16.96 13.02 -42.85
CA GLY A 1157 -17.83 14.01 -42.21
C GLY A 1157 -17.45 14.30 -40.76
N SER A 1158 -18.34 15.05 -40.09
CA SER A 1158 -18.16 15.55 -38.71
C SER A 1158 -18.75 14.60 -37.64
N SER A 1159 -19.55 13.60 -38.06
CA SER A 1159 -20.09 12.52 -37.22
C SER A 1159 -20.55 11.33 -38.07
N SER A 1160 -21.03 10.26 -37.42
CA SER A 1160 -21.65 9.13 -38.12
C SER A 1160 -23.06 9.40 -38.66
N ARG A 1161 -23.66 10.55 -38.30
CA ARG A 1161 -24.99 10.97 -38.75
C ARG A 1161 -25.03 11.12 -40.26
N VAL A 1162 -26.08 10.60 -40.90
CA VAL A 1162 -26.19 10.54 -42.37
C VAL A 1162 -26.05 11.92 -43.01
N GLU A 1163 -26.69 12.95 -42.43
CA GLU A 1163 -26.63 14.31 -42.96
C GLU A 1163 -25.24 14.96 -42.89
N ASP A 1164 -24.35 14.47 -42.02
CA ASP A 1164 -23.01 15.04 -41.83
C ASP A 1164 -21.98 14.44 -42.79
N LEU A 1165 -22.36 13.39 -43.55
CA LEU A 1165 -21.45 12.58 -44.36
C LEU A 1165 -21.54 12.91 -45.86
N LYS A 1166 -20.38 12.99 -46.51
CA LYS A 1166 -20.24 13.04 -47.97
C LYS A 1166 -19.48 11.81 -48.45
N GLY A 1167 -19.97 11.16 -49.52
CA GLY A 1167 -19.49 9.85 -49.95
C GLY A 1167 -18.67 9.85 -51.25
N VAL A 1168 -17.79 8.86 -51.39
CA VAL A 1168 -17.05 8.53 -52.61
C VAL A 1168 -16.91 7.00 -52.73
N ASN A 1169 -16.86 6.49 -53.96
CA ASN A 1169 -16.62 5.07 -54.20
C ASN A 1169 -15.25 4.86 -54.83
N VAL A 1170 -14.58 3.79 -54.44
CA VAL A 1170 -13.28 3.37 -55.01
C VAL A 1170 -13.28 1.87 -55.25
N THR A 1171 -12.63 1.44 -56.33
CA THR A 1171 -12.46 0.00 -56.61
C THR A 1171 -11.12 -0.45 -56.06
N VAL A 1172 -11.14 -1.46 -55.18
CA VAL A 1172 -9.95 -2.11 -54.62
C VAL A 1172 -9.55 -3.29 -55.51
N THR A 1173 -8.27 -3.36 -55.90
CA THR A 1173 -7.69 -4.44 -56.74
C THR A 1173 -6.52 -5.10 -56.02
N LEU A 1174 -6.80 -6.21 -55.29
CA LEU A 1174 -5.87 -6.84 -54.34
C LEU A 1174 -4.63 -7.48 -54.96
#